data_AF-A0A353DIV1-F1
#
_entry.id   AF-A0A353DIV1-F1
#
_cell.length_a   1.000
_cell.length_b   1.000
_cell.length_c   1.000
_cell.angle_alpha   90.00
_cell.angle_beta   90.00
_cell.angle_gamma   90.00
#
_symmetry.space_group_name_H-M   'P 1'
#
loop_
_entity.id
_entity.type
_entity.pdbx_description
1 polymer ?
#
loop_
_entity_poly.entity_id
_entity_poly.type
_entity_poly.pdbx_seq_one_letter_code
_entity_poly.pdbx_strand_id
1 'polypeptide(L)'
;MFRFCFLFSVLIGNVLADDHKTLRVFIFAGQSNMVGSDSKVADIQRFPPFVGLEKPQKGVRFSYSIGRENKMNSEGWVDLQAVNKVVGPELSFARKVTERIEAPIAIIKVAAGGTHLGGDWNPKDPIGFKMYPLALEVVRKSLAELDRNKVPYRLEGFMWHQGENDMFNEEYQTNYGANLKKFLASWRRDLKSPGLKFYIGELCTKTIWGMDLRPRMYAISIGQRDVTYTDPLAEYVPTSHVGVEIGGGVGLHYHYGTLGQLQHGENYAEAYLESIGKKKEVERSLKKWPYKKGAKVNLFMMAGHRNMEGERAFVQDLTEDLRKDDPSIAYRYSLGGGYRVSDQWEPLGAVGYYETFGPELSFARELKKKVSGNIAIAKFTHSGSQMNDWTPEGSEAKSRNLYPRFVDFIRTSVKELKDKGHQVELAGIFYHVGENDMSMPPYRKKSPEWLKLTVEQVRQDLKRPKLKWIVSQQAPTDDKRVNEIEVMSKFESLAASDYNMVHLKALNLPEQEKKLVLDSAGVIRLGEILAEGYLKSVSRKKAFLVPEGTKVIKNLVYSEPKGSPQLLDLYLPKQVASPLPVIVWVHGGGWKNGSKENPRHAAWLAAKGFAVASINYRLTSEAQWPAQIDDCRASVRWLRRNAQKYGLDADHIGAFGSSAGGHLVALMGTRPYADEASRVQAVCDWFGPSELLTMPPNMVAKGRTEEQVAKSNGAILLGATVKDVPKLAKEASALDNVSADDAPFLIMHGSEDSGVPIDQSRKLHAALLGADVPSEFHIVKEAGHGGPLFATPEVRAKVEAFFRRTLIK
;
A
#
# COMPACT_ATOMS: atom_id res chain seq x y z
N MET A 1 11.21 67.58 -13.91
CA MET A 1 10.73 66.18 -13.82
C MET A 1 11.03 65.49 -12.47
N PHE A 2 11.50 66.20 -11.43
CA PHE A 2 11.89 65.60 -10.13
C PHE A 2 10.92 65.85 -8.95
N ARG A 3 9.86 66.66 -9.13
CA ARG A 3 8.87 66.95 -8.07
C ARG A 3 7.63 66.06 -8.06
N PHE A 4 7.44 65.22 -9.09
CA PHE A 4 6.25 64.36 -9.22
C PHE A 4 6.41 62.96 -8.59
N CYS A 5 7.64 62.46 -8.45
CA CYS A 5 7.89 61.13 -7.85
C CYS A 5 7.81 61.12 -6.31
N PHE A 6 8.04 62.26 -5.64
CA PHE A 6 8.00 62.32 -4.16
C PHE A 6 6.56 62.34 -3.61
N LEU A 7 5.61 62.97 -4.32
CA LEU A 7 4.19 62.99 -3.94
C LEU A 7 3.52 61.62 -4.14
N PHE A 8 3.89 60.86 -5.15
CA PHE A 8 3.34 59.52 -5.40
C PHE A 8 3.79 58.49 -4.36
N SER A 9 5.06 58.57 -3.91
CA SER A 9 5.59 57.69 -2.86
C SER A 9 5.00 57.98 -1.47
N VAL A 10 4.68 59.26 -1.18
CA VAL A 10 4.05 59.67 0.09
C VAL A 10 2.56 59.31 0.12
N LEU A 11 1.84 59.41 -1.01
CA LEU A 11 0.45 58.95 -1.11
C LEU A 11 0.33 57.43 -0.97
N ILE A 12 1.20 56.64 -1.62
CA ILE A 12 1.20 55.18 -1.48
C ILE A 12 1.61 54.77 -0.06
N GLY A 13 2.60 55.45 0.54
CA GLY A 13 3.01 55.23 1.93
C GLY A 13 1.91 55.52 2.95
N ASN A 14 1.12 56.59 2.76
CA ASN A 14 -0.01 56.93 3.64
C ASN A 14 -1.22 56.00 3.45
N VAL A 15 -1.53 55.55 2.22
CA VAL A 15 -2.62 54.59 1.96
C VAL A 15 -2.28 53.21 2.54
N LEU A 16 -1.02 52.76 2.46
CA LEU A 16 -0.58 51.53 3.11
C LEU A 16 -0.58 51.64 4.64
N ALA A 17 -0.14 52.78 5.20
CA ALA A 17 -0.17 53.02 6.64
C ALA A 17 -1.59 53.07 7.25
N ASP A 18 -2.60 53.46 6.47
CA ASP A 18 -4.00 53.53 6.90
C ASP A 18 -4.73 52.17 6.79
N ASP A 19 -4.30 51.30 5.86
CA ASP A 19 -4.81 49.92 5.74
C ASP A 19 -4.47 49.06 6.97
N HIS A 20 -3.34 49.35 7.63
CA HIS A 20 -2.95 48.70 8.89
C HIS A 20 -3.81 49.10 10.10
N LYS A 21 -4.57 50.21 10.01
CA LYS A 21 -5.42 50.71 11.09
C LYS A 21 -6.90 50.40 10.88
N THR A 22 -7.31 50.09 9.65
CA THR A 22 -8.68 49.74 9.31
C THR A 22 -9.01 48.32 9.80
N LEU A 23 -10.05 48.19 10.61
CA LEU A 23 -10.53 46.91 11.13
C LEU A 23 -11.10 46.05 9.99
N ARG A 24 -10.53 44.87 9.76
CA ARG A 24 -11.04 43.91 8.78
C ARG A 24 -12.08 43.00 9.43
N VAL A 25 -13.33 43.12 9.00
CA VAL A 25 -14.47 42.39 9.59
C VAL A 25 -14.81 41.17 8.74
N PHE A 26 -14.80 39.99 9.34
CA PHE A 26 -15.17 38.73 8.72
C PHE A 26 -16.50 38.23 9.28
N ILE A 27 -17.33 37.64 8.41
CA ILE A 27 -18.60 37.04 8.79
C ILE A 27 -18.47 35.53 8.68
N PHE A 28 -18.81 34.80 9.76
CA PHE A 28 -18.85 33.35 9.80
C PHE A 28 -20.30 32.92 9.94
N ALA A 29 -20.82 32.16 8.97
CA ALA A 29 -22.20 31.69 9.02
C ALA A 29 -22.36 30.26 8.50
N GLY A 30 -23.35 29.54 9.04
CA GLY A 30 -23.65 28.18 8.61
C GLY A 30 -24.27 27.30 9.69
N GLN A 31 -24.12 25.99 9.52
CA GLN A 31 -24.73 24.98 10.39
C GLN A 31 -23.78 24.42 11.47
N SER A 32 -23.98 23.17 11.87
CA SER A 32 -23.32 22.47 12.98
C SER A 32 -21.80 22.52 12.91
N ASN A 33 -21.18 22.31 11.74
CA ASN A 33 -19.74 22.48 11.62
C ASN A 33 -19.31 23.93 11.84
N MET A 34 -20.08 24.93 11.39
CA MET A 34 -19.79 26.33 11.71
C MET A 34 -19.98 26.62 13.20
N VAL A 35 -20.97 26.01 13.88
CA VAL A 35 -21.12 26.10 15.34
C VAL A 35 -19.88 25.57 16.06
N GLY A 36 -19.30 24.47 15.57
CA GLY A 36 -18.30 23.68 16.27
C GLY A 36 -18.88 22.41 16.90
N SER A 37 -20.04 21.93 16.43
CA SER A 37 -20.67 20.73 16.96
C SER A 37 -19.70 19.52 17.01
N ASP A 38 -19.83 18.72 18.07
CA ASP A 38 -19.01 17.54 18.38
C ASP A 38 -17.51 17.78 18.57
N SER A 39 -17.09 19.04 18.67
CA SER A 39 -15.75 19.39 19.13
C SER A 39 -15.73 19.68 20.64
N LYS A 40 -14.53 19.65 21.22
CA LYS A 40 -14.28 19.90 22.64
C LYS A 40 -13.00 20.73 22.76
N VAL A 41 -13.08 21.86 23.45
CA VAL A 41 -11.91 22.71 23.73
C VAL A 41 -10.80 21.92 24.44
N ALA A 42 -11.17 20.99 25.33
CA ALA A 42 -10.21 20.16 26.05
C ALA A 42 -9.34 19.27 25.13
N ASP A 43 -9.84 18.92 23.94
CA ASP A 43 -9.09 18.08 23.00
C ASP A 43 -7.98 18.86 22.26
N ILE A 44 -7.96 20.20 22.31
CA ILE A 44 -6.94 21.02 21.63
C ILE A 44 -5.52 20.60 22.03
N GLN A 45 -5.32 20.23 23.31
CA GLN A 45 -4.02 19.82 23.84
C GLN A 45 -3.43 18.58 23.16
N ARG A 46 -4.26 17.79 22.45
CA ARG A 46 -3.85 16.59 21.72
C ARG A 46 -3.29 16.91 20.34
N PHE A 47 -3.37 18.15 19.89
CA PHE A 47 -2.96 18.57 18.56
C PHE A 47 -1.91 19.69 18.68
N PRO A 48 -0.61 19.33 18.76
CA PRO A 48 0.48 20.26 19.07
C PRO A 48 0.47 21.58 18.27
N PRO A 49 0.21 21.60 16.95
CA PRO A 49 0.16 22.85 16.18
C PRO A 49 -0.93 23.83 16.64
N PHE A 50 -1.95 23.35 17.37
CA PHE A 50 -3.14 24.12 17.74
C PHE A 50 -3.19 24.48 19.23
N VAL A 51 -2.24 24.02 20.04
CA VAL A 51 -2.13 24.35 21.46
C VAL A 51 -2.10 25.87 21.66
N GLY A 52 -2.84 26.35 22.66
CA GLY A 52 -3.02 27.77 22.96
C GLY A 52 -4.36 28.33 22.47
N LEU A 53 -5.00 27.70 21.48
CA LEU A 53 -6.32 28.12 20.97
C LEU A 53 -7.47 27.87 21.95
N GLU A 54 -7.23 27.16 23.06
CA GLU A 54 -8.19 27.06 24.17
C GLU A 54 -8.34 28.38 24.95
N LYS A 55 -7.41 29.33 24.77
CA LYS A 55 -7.39 30.61 25.49
C LYS A 55 -8.02 31.72 24.65
N PRO A 56 -8.58 32.77 25.28
CA PRO A 56 -9.03 33.96 24.56
C PRO A 56 -7.90 34.63 23.77
N GLN A 57 -8.16 34.94 22.51
CA GLN A 57 -7.26 35.67 21.62
C GLN A 57 -7.49 37.17 21.77
N LYS A 58 -6.76 37.78 22.70
CA LYS A 58 -6.81 39.22 22.97
C LYS A 58 -6.47 40.01 21.70
N GLY A 59 -7.28 41.02 21.39
CA GLY A 59 -7.08 41.87 20.21
C GLY A 59 -7.83 41.43 18.95
N VAL A 60 -8.52 40.29 19.00
CA VAL A 60 -9.49 39.89 17.96
C VAL A 60 -10.89 40.12 18.49
N ARG A 61 -11.62 41.08 17.92
CA ARG A 61 -13.00 41.38 18.33
C ARG A 61 -13.94 40.30 17.84
N PHE A 62 -14.86 39.86 18.69
CA PHE A 62 -15.79 38.79 18.39
C PHE A 62 -17.21 39.16 18.79
N SER A 63 -18.13 39.03 17.85
CA SER A 63 -19.57 39.15 18.07
C SER A 63 -20.24 37.88 17.58
N TYR A 64 -21.18 37.32 18.34
CA TYR A 64 -21.78 36.04 17.96
C TYR A 64 -23.23 35.86 18.35
N SER A 65 -23.93 35.01 17.59
CA SER A 65 -25.23 34.42 17.92
C SER A 65 -25.20 32.95 17.49
N ILE A 66 -25.06 32.04 18.46
CA ILE A 66 -24.79 30.63 18.20
C ILE A 66 -25.85 29.76 18.91
N GLY A 67 -26.51 28.89 18.16
CA GLY A 67 -27.47 27.91 18.70
C GLY A 67 -28.84 27.92 18.00
N ARG A 68 -29.60 26.84 18.19
CA ARG A 68 -30.97 26.68 17.64
C ARG A 68 -32.01 27.40 18.50
N GLU A 69 -32.40 26.81 19.63
CA GLU A 69 -33.45 27.35 20.50
C GLU A 69 -32.85 28.22 21.60
N ASN A 70 -31.87 27.68 22.35
CA ASN A 70 -31.12 28.43 23.38
C ASN A 70 -29.89 29.10 22.76
N LYS A 71 -30.11 30.23 22.08
CA LYS A 71 -29.04 31.01 21.44
C LYS A 71 -28.15 31.66 22.50
N MET A 72 -26.85 31.43 22.36
CA MET A 72 -25.82 32.18 23.08
C MET A 72 -25.45 33.38 22.23
N ASN A 73 -25.61 34.57 22.79
CA ASN A 73 -25.28 35.82 22.14
C ASN A 73 -24.14 36.49 22.90
N SER A 74 -23.27 37.21 22.19
CA SER A 74 -22.38 38.17 22.84
C SER A 74 -23.13 39.45 23.17
N GLU A 75 -22.74 40.11 24.25
CA GLU A 75 -23.14 41.48 24.56
C GLU A 75 -22.12 42.44 23.94
N GLY A 76 -22.36 42.81 22.67
CA GLY A 76 -21.42 43.62 21.89
C GLY A 76 -20.18 42.83 21.47
N TRP A 77 -19.05 43.53 21.36
CA TRP A 77 -17.76 42.94 21.00
C TRP A 77 -17.00 42.41 22.23
N VAL A 78 -16.64 41.13 22.21
CA VAL A 78 -15.79 40.47 23.21
C VAL A 78 -14.47 40.00 22.60
N ASP A 79 -13.51 39.54 23.42
CA ASP A 79 -12.34 38.84 22.90
C ASP A 79 -12.76 37.51 22.26
N LEU A 80 -12.16 37.17 21.12
CA LEU A 80 -12.39 35.90 20.46
C LEU A 80 -11.99 34.72 21.36
N GLN A 81 -12.95 33.84 21.63
CA GLN A 81 -12.76 32.66 22.46
C GLN A 81 -13.80 31.59 22.09
N ALA A 82 -13.54 30.36 22.52
CA ALA A 82 -14.50 29.28 22.39
C ALA A 82 -15.81 29.60 23.12
N VAL A 83 -16.95 29.35 22.45
CA VAL A 83 -18.29 29.50 23.03
C VAL A 83 -18.81 28.11 23.37
N ASN A 84 -19.45 27.96 24.53
CA ASN A 84 -20.04 26.69 24.98
C ASN A 84 -19.06 25.49 25.03
N LYS A 85 -17.78 25.74 25.29
CA LYS A 85 -16.73 24.70 25.34
C LYS A 85 -16.55 23.91 24.03
N VAL A 86 -17.05 24.44 22.91
CA VAL A 86 -16.82 23.90 21.56
C VAL A 86 -15.87 24.78 20.76
N VAL A 87 -15.23 24.17 19.77
CA VAL A 87 -14.24 24.75 18.87
C VAL A 87 -14.87 24.96 17.49
N GLY A 88 -14.94 26.22 17.06
CA GLY A 88 -15.29 26.55 15.68
C GLY A 88 -14.07 26.97 14.85
N PRO A 89 -14.23 27.05 13.52
CA PRO A 89 -13.14 27.38 12.60
C PRO A 89 -12.59 28.81 12.80
N GLU A 90 -13.35 29.71 13.44
CA GLU A 90 -12.93 31.09 13.71
C GLU A 90 -11.64 31.17 14.53
N LEU A 91 -11.36 30.20 15.42
CA LEU A 91 -10.24 30.27 16.34
C LEU A 91 -8.90 30.14 15.61
N SER A 92 -8.71 29.07 14.84
CA SER A 92 -7.49 28.87 14.06
C SER A 92 -7.41 29.82 12.87
N PHE A 93 -8.55 30.21 12.28
CA PHE A 93 -8.60 31.26 11.27
C PHE A 93 -7.96 32.55 11.77
N ALA A 94 -8.44 33.05 12.92
CA ALA A 94 -7.98 34.31 13.47
C ALA A 94 -6.48 34.29 13.81
N ARG A 95 -6.00 33.22 14.46
CA ARG A 95 -4.58 33.06 14.78
C ARG A 95 -3.72 33.09 13.52
N LYS A 96 -4.08 32.32 12.49
CA LYS A 96 -3.32 32.22 11.25
C LYS A 96 -3.29 33.54 10.49
N VAL A 97 -4.41 34.28 10.47
CA VAL A 97 -4.50 35.58 9.79
C VAL A 97 -3.70 36.64 10.54
N THR A 98 -3.83 36.75 11.86
CA THR A 98 -3.10 37.77 12.66
C THR A 98 -1.59 37.53 12.72
N GLU A 99 -1.12 36.31 12.50
CA GLU A 99 0.31 36.02 12.30
C GLU A 99 0.87 36.57 10.96
N ARG A 100 -0.01 36.93 10.01
CA ARG A 100 0.37 37.24 8.62
C ARG A 100 -0.01 38.63 8.14
N ILE A 101 -0.90 39.30 8.85
CA ILE A 101 -1.28 40.68 8.57
C ILE A 101 -1.19 41.51 9.84
N GLU A 102 -0.81 42.78 9.68
CA GLU A 102 -0.73 43.72 10.81
C GLU A 102 -2.09 44.36 11.13
N ALA A 103 -3.02 44.38 10.16
CA ALA A 103 -4.33 44.99 10.34
C ALA A 103 -5.14 44.26 11.43
N PRO A 104 -5.83 44.98 12.33
CA PRO A 104 -6.68 44.35 13.32
C PRO A 104 -7.87 43.67 12.63
N ILE A 105 -8.34 42.56 13.21
CA ILE A 105 -9.46 41.80 12.67
C ILE A 105 -10.63 41.71 13.67
N ALA A 106 -11.82 41.56 13.13
CA ALA A 106 -13.04 41.27 13.88
C ALA A 106 -13.82 40.13 13.21
N ILE A 107 -14.49 39.32 14.00
CA ILE A 107 -15.31 38.20 13.52
C ILE A 107 -16.73 38.35 14.04
N ILE A 108 -17.71 38.26 13.14
CA ILE A 108 -19.13 38.16 13.47
C ILE A 108 -19.58 36.75 13.12
N LYS A 109 -20.01 35.95 14.09
CA LYS A 109 -20.38 34.55 13.87
C LYS A 109 -21.86 34.29 14.17
N VAL A 110 -22.59 33.81 13.18
CA VAL A 110 -24.00 33.40 13.34
C VAL A 110 -24.19 32.00 12.82
N ALA A 111 -24.42 31.04 13.72
CA ALA A 111 -24.47 29.63 13.32
C ALA A 111 -25.47 28.82 14.15
N ALA A 112 -26.15 27.88 13.49
CA ALA A 112 -27.08 26.97 14.12
C ALA A 112 -27.14 25.64 13.37
N GLY A 113 -26.88 24.52 14.05
CA GLY A 113 -27.02 23.18 13.46
C GLY A 113 -28.44 22.92 12.95
N GLY A 114 -28.65 21.89 12.13
CA GLY A 114 -29.99 21.49 11.63
C GLY A 114 -30.68 22.44 10.68
N THR A 115 -29.97 23.46 10.22
CA THR A 115 -30.53 24.47 9.33
C THR A 115 -30.25 24.10 7.88
N HIS A 116 -31.08 24.62 6.98
CA HIS A 116 -30.98 24.37 5.54
C HIS A 116 -30.73 25.68 4.80
N LEU A 117 -29.94 25.64 3.73
CA LEU A 117 -29.80 26.78 2.81
C LEU A 117 -31.14 27.09 2.12
N GLY A 118 -31.85 26.06 1.65
CA GLY A 118 -33.15 26.23 0.99
C GLY A 118 -34.28 26.74 1.90
N GLY A 119 -34.13 26.57 3.22
CA GLY A 119 -35.14 26.88 4.23
C GLY A 119 -34.75 28.02 5.17
N ASP A 120 -34.09 27.72 6.29
CA ASP A 120 -33.76 28.69 7.34
C ASP A 120 -32.92 29.88 6.87
N TRP A 121 -32.02 29.62 5.92
CA TRP A 121 -31.12 30.63 5.35
C TRP A 121 -31.64 31.23 4.04
N ASN A 122 -32.87 30.92 3.64
CA ASN A 122 -33.49 31.49 2.46
C ASN A 122 -33.67 33.02 2.63
N PRO A 123 -33.08 33.85 1.75
CA PRO A 123 -33.16 35.30 1.89
C PRO A 123 -34.56 35.90 1.68
N LYS A 124 -35.43 35.19 0.95
CA LYS A 124 -36.74 35.71 0.53
C LYS A 124 -37.84 35.21 1.46
N ASP A 125 -37.93 33.90 1.61
CA ASP A 125 -39.02 33.23 2.33
C ASP A 125 -38.43 32.32 3.44
N PRO A 126 -37.76 32.88 4.47
CA PRO A 126 -37.10 32.08 5.51
C PRO A 126 -38.10 31.33 6.38
N ILE A 127 -37.89 30.03 6.53
CA ILE A 127 -38.68 29.15 7.41
C ILE A 127 -37.88 28.75 8.66
N GLY A 128 -38.48 27.95 9.54
CA GLY A 128 -37.80 27.37 10.70
C GLY A 128 -37.25 28.46 11.64
N PHE A 129 -35.95 28.41 11.91
CA PHE A 129 -35.28 29.35 12.82
C PHE A 129 -35.01 30.72 12.20
N LYS A 130 -35.35 30.92 10.92
CA LYS A 130 -35.18 32.19 10.18
C LYS A 130 -33.78 32.75 10.34
N MET A 131 -32.77 31.93 10.03
CA MET A 131 -31.37 32.25 10.25
C MET A 131 -30.85 33.39 9.37
N TYR A 132 -31.33 33.54 8.13
CA TYR A 132 -30.90 34.66 7.28
C TYR A 132 -31.22 36.04 7.87
N PRO A 133 -32.48 36.38 8.21
CA PRO A 133 -32.79 37.69 8.77
C PRO A 133 -32.12 37.92 10.13
N LEU A 134 -32.03 36.88 10.97
CA LEU A 134 -31.29 36.96 12.23
C LEU A 134 -29.81 37.30 12.00
N ALA A 135 -29.14 36.60 11.08
CA ALA A 135 -27.73 36.84 10.80
C ALA A 135 -27.50 38.26 10.27
N LEU A 136 -28.38 38.73 9.39
CA LEU A 136 -28.31 40.09 8.85
C LEU A 136 -28.49 41.14 9.95
N GLU A 137 -29.41 40.92 10.90
CA GLU A 137 -29.61 41.80 12.06
C GLU A 137 -28.37 41.85 12.95
N VAL A 138 -27.81 40.70 13.33
CA VAL A 138 -26.61 40.62 14.18
C VAL A 138 -25.41 41.30 13.51
N VAL A 139 -25.22 41.08 12.21
CA VAL A 139 -24.16 41.76 11.44
C VAL A 139 -24.37 43.27 11.47
N ARG A 140 -25.56 43.76 11.09
CA ARG A 140 -25.86 45.21 11.10
C ARG A 140 -25.69 45.84 12.47
N LYS A 141 -26.15 45.18 13.53
CA LYS A 141 -26.01 45.66 14.91
C LYS A 141 -24.55 45.78 15.32
N SER A 142 -23.73 44.78 15.00
CA SER A 142 -22.29 44.74 15.32
C SER A 142 -21.52 45.83 14.56
N LEU A 143 -21.84 46.02 13.28
CA LEU A 143 -21.25 47.09 12.45
C LEU A 143 -21.66 48.48 12.96
N ALA A 144 -22.93 48.68 13.29
CA ALA A 144 -23.42 49.94 13.84
C ALA A 144 -22.77 50.29 15.19
N GLU A 145 -22.32 49.30 15.97
CA GLU A 145 -21.53 49.52 17.17
C GLU A 145 -20.13 50.05 16.86
N LEU A 146 -19.49 49.55 15.80
CA LEU A 146 -18.21 50.09 15.33
C LEU A 146 -18.38 51.54 14.85
N ASP A 147 -19.46 51.85 14.13
CA ASP A 147 -19.80 53.22 13.72
C ASP A 147 -19.97 54.16 14.92
N ARG A 148 -20.76 53.74 15.92
CA ARG A 148 -20.96 54.52 17.17
C ARG A 148 -19.63 54.78 17.89
N ASN A 149 -18.74 53.80 17.87
CA ASN A 149 -17.41 53.90 18.48
C ASN A 149 -16.36 54.55 17.56
N LYS A 150 -16.76 55.01 16.36
CA LYS A 150 -15.88 55.63 15.36
C LYS A 150 -14.67 54.76 14.98
N VAL A 151 -14.85 53.44 14.95
CA VAL A 151 -13.82 52.49 14.54
C VAL A 151 -13.90 52.32 13.03
N PRO A 152 -12.89 52.76 12.25
CA PRO A 152 -12.89 52.54 10.81
C PRO A 152 -12.81 51.04 10.52
N TYR A 153 -13.70 50.54 9.66
CA TYR A 153 -13.75 49.13 9.32
C TYR A 153 -14.10 48.91 7.85
N ARG A 154 -13.83 47.70 7.36
CA ARG A 154 -14.37 47.19 6.10
C ARG A 154 -14.80 45.74 6.23
N LEU A 155 -15.83 45.36 5.49
CA LEU A 155 -16.23 43.97 5.36
C LEU A 155 -15.26 43.26 4.42
N GLU A 156 -14.52 42.30 4.97
CA GLU A 156 -13.39 41.67 4.30
C GLU A 156 -13.77 40.36 3.62
N GLY A 157 -14.59 39.54 4.27
CA GLY A 157 -14.93 38.22 3.76
C GLY A 157 -16.07 37.54 4.52
N PHE A 158 -16.72 36.60 3.84
CA PHE A 158 -17.82 35.81 4.37
C PHE A 158 -17.49 34.32 4.27
N MET A 159 -17.27 33.67 5.41
CA MET A 159 -17.00 32.25 5.54
C MET A 159 -18.30 31.49 5.72
N TRP A 160 -18.61 30.64 4.75
CA TRP A 160 -19.86 29.90 4.68
C TRP A 160 -19.62 28.40 4.71
N HIS A 161 -20.30 27.68 5.61
CA HIS A 161 -20.27 26.22 5.62
C HIS A 161 -21.64 25.62 5.95
N GLN A 162 -22.33 25.12 4.92
CA GLN A 162 -23.70 24.61 4.97
C GLN A 162 -23.93 23.57 3.88
N GLY A 163 -24.93 22.70 4.07
CA GLY A 163 -25.46 21.83 3.02
C GLY A 163 -25.72 20.38 3.46
N GLU A 164 -25.30 20.00 4.66
CA GLU A 164 -25.57 18.65 5.16
C GLU A 164 -27.07 18.40 5.31
N ASN A 165 -27.84 19.31 5.92
CA ASN A 165 -29.27 19.06 6.05
C ASN A 165 -30.01 19.20 4.71
N ASP A 166 -29.55 20.09 3.82
CA ASP A 166 -30.08 20.22 2.47
C ASP A 166 -30.02 18.88 1.71
N MET A 167 -29.04 18.02 1.97
CA MET A 167 -28.93 16.71 1.32
C MET A 167 -30.05 15.71 1.71
N PHE A 168 -30.80 15.98 2.78
CA PHE A 168 -31.93 15.14 3.19
C PHE A 168 -33.26 15.59 2.60
N ASN A 169 -33.33 16.78 1.99
CA ASN A 169 -34.50 17.29 1.30
C ASN A 169 -34.23 17.31 -0.22
N GLU A 170 -35.01 16.56 -0.99
CA GLU A 170 -34.79 16.40 -2.44
C GLU A 170 -34.86 17.72 -3.21
N GLU A 171 -35.79 18.61 -2.85
CA GLU A 171 -35.91 19.93 -3.47
C GLU A 171 -34.69 20.80 -3.16
N TYR A 172 -34.25 20.83 -1.89
CA TYR A 172 -33.11 21.65 -1.47
C TYR A 172 -31.79 21.12 -2.02
N GLN A 173 -31.61 19.81 -2.06
CA GLN A 173 -30.44 19.16 -2.66
C GLN A 173 -30.35 19.50 -4.15
N THR A 174 -31.44 19.32 -4.89
CA THR A 174 -31.50 19.57 -6.34
C THR A 174 -31.24 21.03 -6.68
N ASN A 175 -31.76 21.95 -5.84
CA ASN A 175 -31.65 23.39 -6.06
C ASN A 175 -30.51 24.07 -5.30
N TYR A 176 -29.60 23.31 -4.66
CA TYR A 176 -28.62 23.87 -3.73
C TYR A 176 -27.76 24.98 -4.38
N GLY A 177 -27.20 24.74 -5.57
CA GLY A 177 -26.38 25.74 -6.28
C GLY A 177 -27.16 27.00 -6.65
N ALA A 178 -28.42 26.86 -7.10
CA ALA A 178 -29.29 27.99 -7.40
C ALA A 178 -29.63 28.81 -6.13
N ASN A 179 -29.87 28.13 -5.01
CA ASN A 179 -30.13 28.76 -3.72
C ASN A 179 -28.88 29.47 -3.20
N LEU A 180 -27.70 28.86 -3.34
CA LEU A 180 -26.42 29.45 -2.93
C LEU A 180 -26.13 30.72 -3.74
N LYS A 181 -26.32 30.71 -5.06
CA LYS A 181 -26.15 31.90 -5.90
C LYS A 181 -27.06 33.07 -5.44
N LYS A 182 -28.34 32.78 -5.14
CA LYS A 182 -29.29 33.79 -4.63
C LYS A 182 -28.89 34.30 -3.25
N PHE A 183 -28.38 33.43 -2.38
CA PHE A 183 -27.89 33.77 -1.05
C PHE A 183 -26.70 34.75 -1.11
N LEU A 184 -25.68 34.47 -1.93
CA LEU A 184 -24.52 35.34 -2.13
C LEU A 184 -24.95 36.73 -2.63
N ALA A 185 -25.79 36.78 -3.66
CA ALA A 185 -26.30 38.03 -4.24
C ALA A 185 -27.12 38.84 -3.22
N SER A 186 -27.93 38.16 -2.39
CA SER A 186 -28.75 38.82 -1.39
C SER A 186 -27.92 39.45 -0.28
N TRP A 187 -26.89 38.77 0.22
CA TRP A 187 -25.98 39.34 1.21
C TRP A 187 -25.25 40.58 0.69
N ARG A 188 -24.72 40.54 -0.55
CA ARG A 188 -24.06 41.70 -1.18
C ARG A 188 -25.01 42.90 -1.29
N ARG A 189 -26.25 42.66 -1.71
CA ARG A 189 -27.29 43.69 -1.81
C ARG A 189 -27.66 44.24 -0.43
N ASP A 190 -27.97 43.37 0.52
CA ASP A 190 -28.56 43.75 1.81
C ASP A 190 -27.53 44.40 2.76
N LEU A 191 -26.23 44.08 2.60
CA LEU A 191 -25.13 44.77 3.26
C LEU A 191 -24.57 45.95 2.45
N LYS A 192 -25.09 46.20 1.24
CA LYS A 192 -24.57 47.22 0.31
C LYS A 192 -23.06 47.07 0.04
N SER A 193 -22.60 45.82 -0.04
CA SER A 193 -21.19 45.47 -0.26
C SER A 193 -21.06 44.59 -1.52
N PRO A 194 -21.09 45.18 -2.73
CA PRO A 194 -21.01 44.42 -3.98
C PRO A 194 -19.68 43.67 -4.15
N GLY A 195 -18.61 44.14 -3.49
CA GLY A 195 -17.28 43.51 -3.49
C GLY A 195 -17.07 42.45 -2.40
N LEU A 196 -18.08 42.10 -1.61
CA LEU A 196 -17.93 41.12 -0.54
C LEU A 196 -17.54 39.75 -1.11
N LYS A 197 -16.35 39.29 -0.70
CA LYS A 197 -15.84 37.95 -1.04
C LYS A 197 -16.48 36.89 -0.16
N PHE A 198 -16.79 35.75 -0.77
CA PHE A 198 -17.30 34.56 -0.09
C PHE A 198 -16.25 33.44 -0.13
N TYR A 199 -16.17 32.68 0.95
CA TYR A 199 -15.34 31.48 1.06
C TYR A 199 -16.26 30.32 1.41
N ILE A 200 -16.50 29.44 0.43
CA ILE A 200 -17.48 28.36 0.51
C ILE A 200 -16.77 27.08 0.90
N GLY A 201 -16.98 26.64 2.14
CA GLY A 201 -16.42 25.39 2.65
C GLY A 201 -17.09 24.17 2.03
N GLU A 202 -16.30 23.32 1.40
CA GLU A 202 -16.74 22.06 0.77
C GLU A 202 -17.52 21.18 1.76
N LEU A 203 -18.69 20.68 1.34
CA LEU A 203 -19.32 19.52 1.96
C LEU A 203 -18.67 18.24 1.39
N CYS A 204 -17.60 17.75 2.02
CA CYS A 204 -16.78 16.69 1.43
C CYS A 204 -17.31 15.29 1.72
N THR A 205 -16.96 14.34 0.86
CA THR A 205 -17.46 12.95 0.89
C THR A 205 -16.63 12.02 1.79
N LYS A 206 -15.88 12.56 2.76
CA LYS A 206 -14.80 11.88 3.52
C LYS A 206 -15.26 10.73 4.44
N THR A 207 -16.54 10.61 4.76
CA THR A 207 -17.05 9.70 5.79
C THR A 207 -18.21 8.82 5.32
N ILE A 208 -18.14 7.53 5.65
CA ILE A 208 -19.25 6.57 5.58
C ILE A 208 -19.35 5.85 6.93
N TRP A 209 -20.40 6.10 7.70
CA TRP A 209 -20.57 5.47 9.02
C TRP A 209 -22.04 5.21 9.30
N GLY A 210 -22.46 3.94 9.20
CA GLY A 210 -23.85 3.52 9.32
C GLY A 210 -24.69 3.73 8.05
N MET A 211 -24.33 4.71 7.20
CA MET A 211 -24.93 4.97 5.90
C MET A 211 -23.92 5.57 4.92
N ASP A 212 -24.13 5.34 3.62
CA ASP A 212 -23.34 5.94 2.55
C ASP A 212 -24.14 7.03 1.85
N LEU A 213 -23.93 8.29 2.27
CA LEU A 213 -24.60 9.47 1.70
C LEU A 213 -23.75 10.21 0.67
N ARG A 214 -22.62 9.62 0.25
CA ARG A 214 -21.70 10.27 -0.68
C ARG A 214 -22.37 10.75 -1.97
N PRO A 215 -23.35 10.05 -2.59
CA PRO A 215 -24.04 10.57 -3.77
C PRO A 215 -24.77 11.89 -3.49
N ARG A 216 -25.41 12.01 -2.32
CA ARG A 216 -26.14 13.22 -1.95
C ARG A 216 -25.22 14.38 -1.59
N MET A 217 -24.18 14.10 -0.81
CA MET A 217 -23.13 15.08 -0.50
C MET A 217 -22.41 15.55 -1.77
N TYR A 218 -22.17 14.63 -2.71
CA TYR A 218 -21.56 14.96 -3.99
C TYR A 218 -22.44 15.92 -4.80
N ALA A 219 -23.76 15.72 -4.83
CA ALA A 219 -24.69 16.65 -5.48
C ALA A 219 -24.60 18.07 -4.89
N ILE A 220 -24.56 18.19 -3.55
CA ILE A 220 -24.35 19.49 -2.89
C ILE A 220 -23.01 20.10 -3.30
N SER A 221 -21.94 19.31 -3.31
CA SER A 221 -20.60 19.77 -3.67
C SER A 221 -20.50 20.26 -5.13
N ILE A 222 -21.29 19.69 -6.05
CA ILE A 222 -21.42 20.19 -7.43
C ILE A 222 -22.02 21.59 -7.40
N GLY A 223 -23.15 21.78 -6.71
CA GLY A 223 -23.76 23.10 -6.58
C GLY A 223 -22.86 24.15 -5.92
N GLN A 224 -22.03 23.74 -4.94
CA GLN A 224 -21.01 24.62 -4.35
C GLN A 224 -19.96 25.04 -5.40
N ARG A 225 -19.39 24.07 -6.13
CA ARG A 225 -18.36 24.31 -7.16
C ARG A 225 -18.89 25.16 -8.31
N ASP A 226 -20.10 24.88 -8.80
CA ASP A 226 -20.72 25.62 -9.89
C ASP A 226 -20.85 27.12 -9.57
N VAL A 227 -21.24 27.45 -8.32
CA VAL A 227 -21.32 28.84 -7.88
C VAL A 227 -19.94 29.46 -7.77
N THR A 228 -18.99 28.81 -7.09
CA THR A 228 -17.64 29.36 -6.88
C THR A 228 -16.83 29.49 -8.17
N TYR A 229 -17.08 28.63 -9.18
CA TYR A 229 -16.36 28.70 -10.45
C TYR A 229 -16.95 29.75 -11.41
N THR A 230 -18.14 30.28 -11.11
CA THR A 230 -18.80 31.28 -11.95
C THR A 230 -18.89 32.66 -11.30
N ASP A 231 -18.77 32.75 -9.97
CA ASP A 231 -18.72 34.00 -9.22
C ASP A 231 -17.26 34.34 -8.87
N PRO A 232 -16.65 35.38 -9.48
CA PRO A 232 -15.24 35.72 -9.27
C PRO A 232 -14.94 36.26 -7.86
N LEU A 233 -15.97 36.49 -7.05
CA LEU A 233 -15.87 36.90 -5.66
C LEU A 233 -16.28 35.75 -4.72
N ALA A 234 -16.32 34.50 -5.17
CA ALA A 234 -16.57 33.33 -4.35
C ALA A 234 -15.48 32.28 -4.55
N GLU A 235 -14.78 31.93 -3.45
CA GLU A 235 -13.70 30.95 -3.43
C GLU A 235 -14.22 29.61 -2.90
N TYR A 236 -13.84 28.51 -3.56
CA TYR A 236 -14.12 27.16 -3.07
C TYR A 236 -13.03 26.74 -2.09
N VAL A 237 -13.41 26.33 -0.88
CA VAL A 237 -12.46 25.93 0.17
C VAL A 237 -12.59 24.41 0.41
N PRO A 238 -11.67 23.58 -0.14
CA PRO A 238 -11.71 22.13 0.01
C PRO A 238 -11.58 21.69 1.47
N THR A 239 -12.24 20.58 1.81
CA THR A 239 -12.21 19.97 3.15
C THR A 239 -12.00 18.45 3.09
N SER A 240 -11.82 17.87 1.91
CA SER A 240 -11.54 16.44 1.72
C SER A 240 -10.28 15.92 2.46
N HIS A 241 -9.31 16.79 2.75
CA HIS A 241 -8.10 16.51 3.55
C HIS A 241 -8.27 16.80 5.05
N VAL A 242 -9.33 17.50 5.48
CA VAL A 242 -9.59 17.87 6.89
C VAL A 242 -9.97 16.65 7.72
N GLY A 243 -9.34 16.47 8.87
CA GLY A 243 -9.63 15.39 9.81
C GLY A 243 -11.10 15.38 10.22
N VAL A 244 -11.61 14.19 10.51
CA VAL A 244 -12.99 14.01 11.01
C VAL A 244 -12.91 13.07 12.19
N GLU A 245 -13.73 13.30 13.21
CA GLU A 245 -13.89 12.35 14.28
C GLU A 245 -14.56 11.07 13.76
N ILE A 246 -14.10 9.94 14.29
CA ILE A 246 -14.72 8.65 14.04
C ILE A 246 -15.72 8.43 15.18
N GLY A 247 -17.01 8.55 14.85
CA GLY A 247 -18.11 8.42 15.81
C GLY A 247 -18.32 6.97 16.30
N GLY A 248 -18.97 6.85 17.46
CA GLY A 248 -19.37 5.57 18.07
C GLY A 248 -20.56 4.87 17.39
N GLY A 249 -21.18 3.90 18.07
CA GLY A 249 -22.21 2.99 17.53
C GLY A 249 -23.48 3.64 16.99
N VAL A 250 -23.81 4.85 17.44
CA VAL A 250 -24.80 5.73 16.80
C VAL A 250 -24.08 6.50 15.71
N GLY A 251 -24.02 5.89 14.51
CA GLY A 251 -23.64 6.64 13.33
C GLY A 251 -24.67 7.75 13.15
N LEU A 252 -24.24 9.00 13.05
CA LEU A 252 -25.02 10.13 12.56
C LEU A 252 -24.14 11.40 12.61
N HIS A 253 -24.24 12.19 11.53
CA HIS A 253 -23.72 13.55 11.31
C HIS A 253 -22.27 13.72 10.84
N TYR A 254 -22.11 14.51 9.77
CA TYR A 254 -20.84 14.92 9.18
C TYR A 254 -20.22 16.02 10.03
N HIS A 255 -19.71 15.67 11.21
CA HIS A 255 -19.00 16.60 12.07
C HIS A 255 -17.50 16.36 12.06
N TYR A 256 -16.75 17.45 11.94
CA TYR A 256 -15.29 17.41 11.89
C TYR A 256 -14.64 17.05 13.24
N GLY A 257 -15.34 17.28 14.35
CA GLY A 257 -14.76 17.26 15.70
C GLY A 257 -13.59 18.23 15.87
N THR A 258 -12.88 18.19 16.99
CA THR A 258 -11.94 19.25 17.36
C THR A 258 -10.84 19.50 16.33
N LEU A 259 -10.11 18.45 15.91
CA LEU A 259 -9.01 18.60 14.95
C LEU A 259 -9.49 19.18 13.62
N GLY A 260 -10.59 18.65 13.09
CA GLY A 260 -11.07 19.08 11.79
C GLY A 260 -11.63 20.50 11.80
N GLN A 261 -12.24 20.95 12.90
CA GLN A 261 -12.66 22.36 13.05
C GLN A 261 -11.49 23.33 12.97
N LEU A 262 -10.40 23.00 13.66
CA LEU A 262 -9.18 23.80 13.66
C LEU A 262 -8.53 23.81 12.27
N GLN A 263 -8.46 22.66 11.62
CA GLN A 263 -7.93 22.53 10.26
C GLN A 263 -8.77 23.29 9.22
N HIS A 264 -10.11 23.24 9.34
CA HIS A 264 -11.00 23.99 8.45
C HIS A 264 -10.84 25.51 8.61
N GLY A 265 -10.62 25.99 9.83
CA GLY A 265 -10.27 27.40 10.07
C GLY A 265 -8.97 27.82 9.40
N GLU A 266 -7.94 26.96 9.40
CA GLU A 266 -6.71 27.23 8.64
C GLU A 266 -6.95 27.22 7.12
N ASN A 267 -7.82 26.35 6.59
CA ASN A 267 -8.17 26.38 5.16
C ASN A 267 -8.84 27.70 4.77
N TYR A 268 -9.75 28.23 5.59
CA TYR A 268 -10.32 29.56 5.36
C TYR A 268 -9.27 30.67 5.41
N ALA A 269 -8.33 30.59 6.35
CA ALA A 269 -7.28 31.59 6.50
C ALA A 269 -6.36 31.59 5.29
N GLU A 270 -5.93 30.42 4.82
CA GLU A 270 -5.05 30.29 3.66
C GLU A 270 -5.76 30.75 2.37
N ALA A 271 -7.03 30.38 2.17
CA ALA A 271 -7.81 30.89 1.04
C ALA A 271 -7.94 32.43 1.06
N TYR A 272 -8.19 33.01 2.25
CA TYR A 272 -8.23 34.46 2.41
C TYR A 272 -6.87 35.12 2.14
N LEU A 273 -5.80 34.61 2.77
CA LEU A 273 -4.43 35.14 2.65
C LEU A 273 -3.93 35.06 1.20
N GLU A 274 -4.23 33.97 0.49
CA GLU A 274 -3.95 33.84 -0.94
C GLU A 274 -4.68 34.91 -1.75
N SER A 275 -5.97 35.15 -1.45
CA SER A 275 -6.78 36.16 -2.14
C SER A 275 -6.28 37.61 -2.02
N ILE A 276 -5.37 37.86 -1.07
CA ILE A 276 -4.73 39.17 -0.83
C ILE A 276 -3.22 39.14 -1.09
N GLY A 277 -2.69 38.09 -1.73
CA GLY A 277 -1.28 37.97 -2.09
C GLY A 277 -0.34 37.74 -0.90
N LYS A 278 -0.84 37.16 0.20
CA LYS A 278 -0.07 36.85 1.43
C LYS A 278 0.18 35.34 1.62
N LYS A 279 0.10 34.57 0.55
CA LYS A 279 0.39 33.13 0.54
C LYS A 279 1.83 32.87 1.02
N LYS A 280 2.02 31.88 1.90
CA LYS A 280 3.38 31.43 2.29
C LYS A 280 3.93 30.49 1.23
N GLU A 281 4.91 30.92 0.46
CA GLU A 281 5.74 29.98 -0.30
C GLU A 281 6.81 29.39 0.63
N VAL A 282 6.89 28.06 0.67
CA VAL A 282 8.00 27.35 1.33
C VAL A 282 8.78 26.68 0.21
N GLU A 283 9.91 27.28 -0.17
CA GLU A 283 10.80 26.69 -1.16
C GLU A 283 11.49 25.45 -0.55
N ARG A 284 11.20 24.28 -1.13
CA ARG A 284 11.84 23.01 -0.75
C ARG A 284 12.55 22.35 -1.93
N SER A 285 13.04 23.15 -2.87
CA SER A 285 13.69 22.62 -4.07
C SER A 285 14.98 21.84 -3.74
N LEU A 286 15.25 20.78 -4.50
CA LEU A 286 16.55 20.09 -4.44
C LEU A 286 17.64 21.01 -5.01
N LYS A 287 18.40 21.69 -4.14
CA LYS A 287 19.52 22.56 -4.54
C LYS A 287 20.54 21.86 -5.45
N LYS A 288 20.77 20.57 -5.20
CA LYS A 288 21.59 19.70 -6.03
C LYS A 288 20.86 18.38 -6.22
N TRP A 289 20.79 17.91 -7.46
CA TRP A 289 20.23 16.61 -7.76
C TRP A 289 21.06 15.49 -7.09
N PRO A 290 20.46 14.58 -6.31
CA PRO A 290 21.21 13.65 -5.46
C PRO A 290 21.88 12.49 -6.22
N TYR A 291 21.48 12.22 -7.47
CA TYR A 291 21.93 11.04 -8.20
C TYR A 291 22.85 11.40 -9.37
N LYS A 292 23.89 10.58 -9.60
CA LYS A 292 24.73 10.70 -10.79
C LYS A 292 23.92 10.38 -12.05
N LYS A 293 24.15 11.10 -13.15
CA LYS A 293 23.51 10.82 -14.46
C LYS A 293 23.77 9.37 -14.88
N GLY A 294 22.75 8.70 -15.41
CA GLY A 294 22.81 7.29 -15.81
C GLY A 294 22.66 6.29 -14.67
N ALA A 295 22.62 6.74 -13.41
CA ALA A 295 22.49 5.83 -12.28
C ALA A 295 21.11 5.16 -12.24
N LYS A 296 21.07 3.97 -11.65
CA LYS A 296 19.82 3.29 -11.33
C LYS A 296 19.16 3.93 -10.11
N VAL A 297 17.86 4.16 -10.19
CA VAL A 297 17.03 4.71 -9.11
C VAL A 297 15.89 3.73 -8.81
N ASN A 298 15.79 3.33 -7.55
CA ASN A 298 14.68 2.54 -7.03
C ASN A 298 13.59 3.52 -6.57
N LEU A 299 12.48 3.55 -7.31
CA LEU A 299 11.30 4.35 -6.98
C LEU A 299 10.34 3.52 -6.11
N PHE A 300 10.05 4.01 -4.91
CA PHE A 300 9.09 3.43 -3.97
C PHE A 300 7.80 4.24 -3.99
N MET A 301 6.70 3.62 -4.38
CA MET A 301 5.39 4.29 -4.51
C MET A 301 4.54 4.02 -3.27
N MET A 302 4.26 5.04 -2.47
CA MET A 302 3.43 4.93 -1.26
C MET A 302 2.02 5.45 -1.54
N ALA A 303 1.00 4.68 -1.18
CA ALA A 303 -0.38 5.01 -1.44
C ALA A 303 -1.31 4.59 -0.29
N GLY A 304 -2.45 5.26 -0.17
CA GLY A 304 -3.49 4.87 0.79
C GLY A 304 -4.23 6.06 1.39
N HIS A 305 -4.82 5.82 2.55
CA HIS A 305 -5.80 6.70 3.18
C HIS A 305 -5.19 7.53 4.31
N ARG A 306 -5.88 7.61 5.46
CA ARG A 306 -5.59 8.54 6.57
C ARG A 306 -4.23 8.30 7.21
N ASN A 307 -3.90 7.04 7.47
CA ASN A 307 -2.68 6.67 8.17
C ASN A 307 -1.45 6.79 7.26
N MET A 308 -1.65 6.58 5.95
CA MET A 308 -0.62 6.87 4.95
C MET A 308 -0.43 8.37 4.77
N GLU A 309 -1.50 9.17 4.87
CA GLU A 309 -1.40 10.63 4.82
C GLU A 309 -0.70 11.20 6.07
N GLY A 310 -0.99 10.63 7.24
CA GLY A 310 -0.48 11.12 8.53
C GLY A 310 -1.42 12.07 9.24
N GLU A 311 -2.74 11.86 9.12
CA GLU A 311 -3.76 12.82 9.57
C GLU A 311 -3.64 13.25 11.04
N ARG A 312 -3.10 12.38 11.91
CA ARG A 312 -2.89 12.62 13.36
C ARG A 312 -1.43 12.44 13.80
N ALA A 313 -0.49 12.56 12.87
CA ALA A 313 0.94 12.45 13.14
C ALA A 313 1.60 13.83 12.93
N PHE A 314 2.07 14.45 14.01
CA PHE A 314 2.50 15.84 14.04
C PHE A 314 4.03 15.97 14.13
N VAL A 315 4.60 16.94 13.40
CA VAL A 315 6.05 17.16 13.30
C VAL A 315 6.71 17.44 14.66
N GLN A 316 5.95 18.00 15.60
CA GLN A 316 6.37 18.24 16.98
C GLN A 316 6.79 16.95 17.70
N ASP A 317 6.16 15.83 17.36
CA ASP A 317 6.42 14.52 17.97
C ASP A 317 7.61 13.78 17.34
N LEU A 318 8.16 14.30 16.22
CA LEU A 318 9.31 13.71 15.56
C LEU A 318 10.58 13.88 16.38
N THR A 319 11.43 12.85 16.33
CA THR A 319 12.83 12.95 16.74
C THR A 319 13.60 13.86 15.78
N GLU A 320 14.70 14.43 16.26
CA GLU A 320 15.49 15.42 15.51
C GLU A 320 16.03 14.89 14.17
N ASP A 321 16.29 13.59 14.06
CA ASP A 321 16.73 12.94 12.81
C ASP A 321 15.63 12.86 11.76
N LEU A 322 14.37 12.61 12.16
CA LEU A 322 13.23 12.51 11.24
C LEU A 322 12.65 13.88 10.89
N ARG A 323 12.89 14.90 11.72
CA ARG A 323 12.38 16.26 11.50
C ARG A 323 13.08 16.98 10.34
N LYS A 324 14.34 16.60 10.03
CA LYS A 324 15.15 17.26 9.00
C LYS A 324 14.87 16.69 7.62
N ASP A 325 14.83 17.59 6.64
CA ASP A 325 14.80 17.20 5.23
C ASP A 325 16.05 16.40 4.87
N ASP A 326 15.87 15.27 4.18
CA ASP A 326 16.92 14.42 3.65
C ASP A 326 17.12 14.71 2.14
N PRO A 327 18.12 15.53 1.78
CA PRO A 327 18.38 15.87 0.38
C PRO A 327 18.96 14.73 -0.44
N SER A 328 19.31 13.58 0.19
CA SER A 328 19.81 12.41 -0.53
C SER A 328 18.70 11.58 -1.18
N ILE A 329 17.43 11.85 -0.83
CA ILE A 329 16.25 11.18 -1.37
C ILE A 329 15.39 12.19 -2.11
N ALA A 330 15.20 11.94 -3.41
CA ALA A 330 14.23 12.67 -4.21
C ALA A 330 12.82 12.21 -3.83
N TYR A 331 11.97 13.15 -3.43
CA TYR A 331 10.62 12.94 -2.97
C TYR A 331 9.61 13.73 -3.82
N ARG A 332 8.48 13.09 -4.12
CA ARG A 332 7.33 13.69 -4.79
C ARG A 332 6.04 13.26 -4.10
N TYR A 333 5.02 14.11 -4.05
CA TYR A 333 3.75 13.76 -3.44
C TYR A 333 2.51 14.39 -4.09
N SER A 334 1.36 13.76 -3.85
CA SER A 334 0.02 14.27 -4.04
C SER A 334 -0.83 13.81 -2.85
N LEU A 335 -1.15 14.74 -1.95
CA LEU A 335 -1.82 14.48 -0.66
C LEU A 335 -3.24 15.04 -0.67
N GLY A 336 -4.11 14.50 0.17
CA GLY A 336 -5.45 15.02 0.39
C GLY A 336 -6.32 15.01 -0.86
N GLY A 337 -6.14 14.03 -1.76
CA GLY A 337 -6.87 14.02 -3.04
C GLY A 337 -6.36 15.06 -4.04
N GLY A 338 -5.11 15.49 -3.89
CA GLY A 338 -4.47 16.53 -4.69
C GLY A 338 -4.73 17.95 -4.18
N TYR A 339 -5.11 18.09 -2.91
CA TYR A 339 -5.12 19.37 -2.23
C TYR A 339 -3.70 19.96 -2.11
N ARG A 340 -2.71 19.11 -1.80
CA ARG A 340 -1.30 19.49 -1.78
C ARG A 340 -0.50 18.59 -2.72
N VAL A 341 0.06 19.15 -3.77
CA VAL A 341 0.85 18.43 -4.77
C VAL A 341 2.21 19.09 -4.89
N SER A 342 3.27 18.29 -5.01
CA SER A 342 4.62 18.80 -5.31
C SER A 342 4.73 19.12 -6.80
N ASP A 343 5.18 20.33 -7.13
CA ASP A 343 5.41 20.76 -8.52
C ASP A 343 6.64 20.09 -9.15
N GLN A 344 7.62 19.74 -8.32
CA GLN A 344 8.88 19.10 -8.72
C GLN A 344 9.34 18.10 -7.66
N TRP A 345 10.44 17.40 -7.94
CA TRP A 345 11.13 16.58 -6.94
C TRP A 345 11.81 17.46 -5.89
N GLU A 346 11.52 17.21 -4.61
CA GLU A 346 12.09 17.89 -3.44
C GLU A 346 12.86 16.91 -2.53
N PRO A 347 13.65 17.37 -1.54
CA PRO A 347 14.16 16.53 -0.47
C PRO A 347 13.03 15.79 0.24
N LEU A 348 13.29 14.57 0.69
CA LEU A 348 12.35 13.87 1.56
C LEU A 348 12.23 14.61 2.90
N GLY A 349 11.01 14.93 3.34
CA GLY A 349 10.76 15.49 4.66
C GLY A 349 9.26 15.63 4.93
N ALA A 350 8.88 16.23 6.06
CA ALA A 350 7.49 16.40 6.44
C ALA A 350 6.78 17.37 5.47
N VAL A 351 5.74 16.89 4.79
CA VAL A 351 4.99 17.62 3.73
C VAL A 351 3.51 17.76 4.05
N GLY A 352 3.06 17.23 5.19
CA GLY A 352 1.67 17.33 5.60
C GLY A 352 1.25 18.78 5.77
N TYR A 353 -0.03 19.06 5.48
CA TYR A 353 -0.51 20.43 5.38
C TYR A 353 -0.55 21.16 6.73
N TYR A 354 -0.90 20.44 7.80
CA TYR A 354 -1.07 20.98 9.15
C TYR A 354 0.12 20.63 10.05
N GLU A 355 1.34 20.77 9.53
CA GLU A 355 2.57 20.30 10.18
C GLU A 355 2.49 18.80 10.54
N THR A 356 1.93 18.02 9.61
CA THR A 356 1.81 16.58 9.75
C THR A 356 2.83 15.83 8.89
N PHE A 357 3.01 14.54 9.15
CA PHE A 357 3.90 13.67 8.39
C PHE A 357 3.31 12.26 8.25
N GLY A 358 3.64 11.56 7.16
CA GLY A 358 3.25 10.15 7.01
C GLY A 358 4.40 9.17 7.22
N PRO A 359 4.17 7.88 6.93
CA PRO A 359 5.14 6.82 7.17
C PRO A 359 6.38 6.91 6.26
N GLU A 360 6.41 7.79 5.27
CA GLU A 360 7.54 7.98 4.34
C GLU A 360 8.87 8.26 5.04
N LEU A 361 8.84 8.96 6.18
CA LEU A 361 10.06 9.39 6.89
C LEU A 361 10.75 8.18 7.56
N SER A 362 10.01 7.44 8.38
CA SER A 362 10.55 6.24 9.04
C SER A 362 10.79 5.11 8.04
N PHE A 363 9.96 4.99 7.00
CA PHE A 363 10.17 4.05 5.90
C PHE A 363 11.52 4.27 5.22
N ALA A 364 11.83 5.51 4.84
CA ALA A 364 13.11 5.85 4.21
C ALA A 364 14.30 5.60 5.13
N ARG A 365 14.19 5.99 6.42
CA ARG A 365 15.21 5.75 7.43
C ARG A 365 15.56 4.26 7.53
N GLU A 366 14.55 3.40 7.60
CA GLU A 366 14.77 1.95 7.67
C GLU A 366 15.32 1.36 6.38
N LEU A 367 14.85 1.82 5.21
CA LEU A 367 15.40 1.37 3.93
C LEU A 367 16.89 1.70 3.78
N LYS A 368 17.32 2.92 4.16
CA LYS A 368 18.72 3.36 4.05
C LYS A 368 19.70 2.48 4.84
N LYS A 369 19.24 1.76 5.87
CA LYS A 369 20.08 0.83 6.65
C LYS A 369 20.49 -0.42 5.85
N LYS A 370 19.73 -0.80 4.82
CA LYS A 370 19.86 -2.12 4.15
C LYS A 370 19.86 -2.05 2.62
N VAL A 371 19.30 -1.01 2.01
CA VAL A 371 19.27 -0.84 0.56
C VAL A 371 20.50 -0.05 0.12
N SER A 372 21.39 -0.70 -0.63
CA SER A 372 22.46 -0.03 -1.37
C SER A 372 21.92 0.52 -2.69
N GLY A 373 21.96 1.84 -2.91
CA GLY A 373 21.58 2.47 -4.18
C GLY A 373 20.80 3.78 -4.01
N ASN A 374 20.40 4.39 -5.13
CA ASN A 374 19.61 5.63 -5.12
C ASN A 374 18.14 5.31 -4.84
N ILE A 375 17.56 5.99 -3.85
CA ILE A 375 16.18 5.81 -3.40
C ILE A 375 15.39 7.05 -3.76
N ALA A 376 14.32 6.91 -4.54
CA ALA A 376 13.31 7.94 -4.72
C ALA A 376 11.98 7.48 -4.12
N ILE A 377 11.22 8.39 -3.53
CA ILE A 377 9.90 8.10 -2.95
C ILE A 377 8.86 8.95 -3.66
N ALA A 378 7.74 8.34 -4.03
CA ALA A 378 6.57 9.05 -4.53
C ALA A 378 5.36 8.67 -3.66
N LYS A 379 4.60 9.64 -3.15
CA LYS A 379 3.48 9.41 -2.25
C LYS A 379 2.17 9.96 -2.82
N PHE A 380 1.14 9.12 -2.91
CA PHE A 380 -0.17 9.52 -3.41
C PHE A 380 -1.24 9.10 -2.39
N THR A 381 -1.83 10.06 -1.68
CA THR A 381 -2.81 9.76 -0.64
C THR A 381 -4.08 10.60 -0.78
N HIS A 382 -5.16 10.03 -0.27
CA HIS A 382 -6.39 10.76 -0.03
C HIS A 382 -6.97 10.23 1.28
N SER A 383 -6.77 10.97 2.37
CA SER A 383 -7.23 10.57 3.71
C SER A 383 -8.71 10.11 3.73
N GLY A 384 -9.58 10.77 2.98
CA GLY A 384 -10.99 10.38 2.90
C GLY A 384 -11.37 9.12 2.15
N SER A 385 -10.47 8.50 1.38
CA SER A 385 -10.85 7.47 0.40
C SER A 385 -11.18 6.11 1.01
N GLN A 386 -11.89 5.30 0.24
CA GLN A 386 -12.16 3.89 0.47
C GLN A 386 -11.58 3.07 -0.69
N MET A 387 -11.36 1.78 -0.52
CA MET A 387 -10.74 0.94 -1.54
C MET A 387 -11.47 0.98 -2.90
N ASN A 388 -12.79 1.19 -2.93
CA ASN A 388 -13.53 1.33 -4.19
C ASN A 388 -13.21 2.62 -4.95
N ASP A 389 -12.77 3.69 -4.28
CA ASP A 389 -12.31 4.92 -4.93
C ASP A 389 -11.00 4.70 -5.73
N TRP A 390 -10.29 3.60 -5.45
CA TRP A 390 -9.05 3.21 -6.10
C TRP A 390 -9.26 2.19 -7.23
N THR A 391 -10.49 1.73 -7.49
CA THR A 391 -10.74 0.87 -8.67
C THR A 391 -10.93 1.73 -9.92
N PRO A 392 -10.78 1.16 -11.13
CA PRO A 392 -10.99 1.90 -12.38
C PRO A 392 -12.38 2.54 -12.48
N GLU A 393 -13.40 1.85 -11.98
CA GLU A 393 -14.79 2.33 -11.94
C GLU A 393 -14.96 3.50 -10.96
N GLY A 394 -14.24 3.47 -9.84
CA GLY A 394 -14.37 4.43 -8.75
C GLY A 394 -15.69 4.28 -7.97
N SER A 395 -15.96 5.25 -7.10
CA SER A 395 -17.26 5.37 -6.42
C SER A 395 -18.26 6.22 -7.20
N GLU A 396 -19.53 6.19 -6.78
CA GLU A 396 -20.61 7.01 -7.35
C GLU A 396 -20.29 8.51 -7.34
N ALA A 397 -19.57 8.97 -6.31
CA ALA A 397 -19.05 10.33 -6.25
C ALA A 397 -17.83 10.46 -7.16
N LYS A 398 -18.04 10.71 -8.46
CA LYS A 398 -17.01 10.71 -9.52
C LYS A 398 -15.76 11.53 -9.21
N SER A 399 -15.89 12.64 -8.46
CA SER A 399 -14.72 13.43 -8.02
C SER A 399 -13.73 12.68 -7.12
N ARG A 400 -14.12 11.51 -6.62
CA ARG A 400 -13.30 10.59 -5.83
C ARG A 400 -12.72 9.44 -6.63
N ASN A 401 -12.93 9.35 -7.95
CA ASN A 401 -12.24 8.32 -8.72
C ASN A 401 -10.74 8.65 -8.75
N LEU A 402 -9.97 7.96 -7.91
CA LEU A 402 -8.55 8.19 -7.72
C LEU A 402 -7.71 7.40 -8.71
N TYR A 403 -8.23 6.31 -9.28
CA TYR A 403 -7.47 5.38 -10.08
C TYR A 403 -6.74 6.04 -11.27
N PRO A 404 -7.41 6.85 -12.14
CA PRO A 404 -6.73 7.49 -13.26
C PRO A 404 -5.60 8.42 -12.79
N ARG A 405 -5.84 9.18 -11.73
CA ARG A 405 -4.88 10.14 -11.16
C ARG A 405 -3.70 9.43 -10.51
N PHE A 406 -3.94 8.29 -9.86
CA PHE A 406 -2.89 7.48 -9.24
C PHE A 406 -1.97 6.86 -10.30
N VAL A 407 -2.53 6.26 -11.36
CA VAL A 407 -1.75 5.69 -12.46
C VAL A 407 -0.95 6.78 -13.19
N ASP A 408 -1.57 7.93 -13.46
CA ASP A 408 -0.89 9.07 -14.08
C ASP A 408 0.25 9.59 -13.21
N PHE A 409 0.04 9.74 -11.89
CA PHE A 409 1.08 10.15 -10.96
C PHE A 409 2.29 9.21 -10.96
N ILE A 410 2.06 7.88 -11.05
CA ILE A 410 3.15 6.89 -11.18
C ILE A 410 3.90 7.08 -12.51
N ARG A 411 3.16 7.21 -13.62
CA ARG A 411 3.76 7.39 -14.96
C ARG A 411 4.61 8.66 -15.02
N THR A 412 4.08 9.77 -14.52
CA THR A 412 4.76 11.07 -14.45
C THR A 412 6.01 10.99 -13.58
N SER A 413 5.91 10.38 -12.38
CA SER A 413 7.07 10.19 -11.50
C SER A 413 8.19 9.37 -12.17
N VAL A 414 7.84 8.27 -12.86
CA VAL A 414 8.82 7.46 -13.60
C VAL A 414 9.40 8.25 -14.77
N LYS A 415 8.56 8.97 -15.52
CA LYS A 415 8.97 9.74 -16.70
C LYS A 415 9.99 10.82 -16.32
N GLU A 416 9.71 11.62 -15.31
CA GLU A 416 10.60 12.71 -14.91
C GLU A 416 11.97 12.23 -14.40
N LEU A 417 12.01 11.12 -13.67
CA LEU A 417 13.29 10.52 -13.29
C LEU A 417 14.08 10.05 -14.52
N LYS A 418 13.40 9.51 -15.55
CA LYS A 418 14.05 9.16 -16.82
C LYS A 418 14.52 10.40 -17.60
N ASP A 419 13.73 11.46 -17.63
CA ASP A 419 14.08 12.73 -18.29
C ASP A 419 15.30 13.37 -17.61
N LYS A 420 15.48 13.16 -16.30
CA LYS A 420 16.70 13.51 -15.56
C LYS A 420 17.89 12.56 -15.81
N GLY A 421 17.74 11.59 -16.72
CA GLY A 421 18.80 10.70 -17.20
C GLY A 421 19.02 9.45 -16.38
N HIS A 422 18.02 8.95 -15.63
CA HIS A 422 18.16 7.77 -14.75
C HIS A 422 17.51 6.51 -15.31
N GLN A 423 18.06 5.35 -14.95
CA GLN A 423 17.38 4.07 -15.12
C GLN A 423 16.44 3.84 -13.93
N VAL A 424 15.13 3.80 -14.18
CA VAL A 424 14.14 3.77 -13.10
C VAL A 424 13.55 2.36 -12.91
N GLU A 425 13.77 1.79 -11.73
CA GLU A 425 13.06 0.60 -11.26
C GLU A 425 11.94 1.02 -10.31
N LEU A 426 10.68 0.74 -10.66
CA LEU A 426 9.57 0.83 -9.72
C LEU A 426 9.63 -0.37 -8.77
N ALA A 427 10.21 -0.16 -7.59
CA ALA A 427 10.57 -1.21 -6.64
C ALA A 427 9.35 -1.89 -6.00
N GLY A 428 8.25 -1.15 -5.87
CA GLY A 428 6.96 -1.67 -5.40
C GLY A 428 5.96 -0.55 -5.11
N ILE A 429 4.70 -0.94 -4.97
CA ILE A 429 3.62 -0.10 -4.46
C ILE A 429 3.33 -0.52 -3.02
N PHE A 430 3.25 0.44 -2.11
CA PHE A 430 3.06 0.27 -0.68
C PHE A 430 1.71 0.84 -0.31
N TYR A 431 0.82 -0.01 0.16
CA TYR A 431 -0.55 0.37 0.49
C TYR A 431 -0.88 -0.05 1.93
N HIS A 432 -1.57 0.81 2.69
CA HIS A 432 -2.07 0.46 4.02
C HIS A 432 -3.60 0.34 4.01
N VAL A 433 -4.08 -0.80 4.49
CA VAL A 433 -5.49 -1.12 4.67
C VAL A 433 -5.82 -1.02 6.16
N GLY A 434 -6.63 -0.06 6.59
CA GLY A 434 -6.92 0.05 8.02
C GLY A 434 -8.16 0.83 8.41
N GLU A 435 -8.57 1.81 7.64
CA GLU A 435 -9.43 2.88 8.15
C GLU A 435 -10.89 2.74 7.72
N ASN A 436 -11.32 3.54 6.73
CA ASN A 436 -12.73 3.65 6.32
C ASN A 436 -13.30 2.30 5.84
N ASP A 437 -12.47 1.47 5.18
CA ASP A 437 -12.89 0.16 4.68
C ASP A 437 -13.20 -0.83 5.81
N MET A 438 -12.58 -0.66 6.97
CA MET A 438 -12.71 -1.62 8.05
C MET A 438 -13.99 -1.39 8.85
N SER A 439 -14.79 -0.36 8.63
CA SER A 439 -15.81 -0.01 9.62
C SER A 439 -17.26 -0.07 9.16
N MET A 440 -17.47 -0.35 7.89
CA MET A 440 -18.81 -0.50 7.31
C MET A 440 -18.93 -1.90 6.68
N PRO A 441 -19.95 -2.71 7.02
CA PRO A 441 -19.99 -4.12 6.61
C PRO A 441 -19.86 -4.35 5.09
N PRO A 442 -20.59 -3.63 4.20
CA PRO A 442 -20.38 -3.75 2.75
C PRO A 442 -18.95 -3.49 2.28
N TYR A 443 -18.29 -2.47 2.84
CA TYR A 443 -16.92 -2.08 2.48
C TYR A 443 -15.90 -3.07 3.00
N ARG A 444 -16.03 -3.49 4.27
CA ARG A 444 -15.14 -4.50 4.86
C ARG A 444 -15.19 -5.79 4.06
N LYS A 445 -16.39 -6.23 3.64
CA LYS A 445 -16.59 -7.44 2.83
C LYS A 445 -15.94 -7.35 1.44
N LYS A 446 -16.05 -6.22 0.75
CA LYS A 446 -15.57 -6.03 -0.63
C LYS A 446 -14.14 -5.52 -0.75
N SER A 447 -13.54 -5.00 0.34
CA SER A 447 -12.19 -4.44 0.31
C SER A 447 -11.10 -5.35 -0.30
N PRO A 448 -11.09 -6.69 -0.09
CA PRO A 448 -10.08 -7.54 -0.73
C PRO A 448 -10.29 -7.67 -2.25
N GLU A 449 -11.55 -7.69 -2.70
CA GLU A 449 -11.91 -7.77 -4.13
C GLU A 449 -11.51 -6.49 -4.85
N TRP A 450 -11.84 -5.32 -4.29
CA TRP A 450 -11.45 -4.03 -4.87
C TRP A 450 -9.93 -3.84 -4.90
N LEU A 451 -9.21 -4.29 -3.87
CA LEU A 451 -7.75 -4.24 -3.90
C LEU A 451 -7.19 -5.15 -5.00
N LYS A 452 -7.73 -6.37 -5.16
CA LYS A 452 -7.32 -7.28 -6.24
C LYS A 452 -7.51 -6.64 -7.61
N LEU A 453 -8.69 -6.07 -7.89
CA LEU A 453 -9.00 -5.38 -9.14
C LEU A 453 -8.02 -4.22 -9.39
N THR A 454 -7.78 -3.41 -8.36
CA THR A 454 -6.83 -2.30 -8.44
C THR A 454 -5.42 -2.78 -8.80
N VAL A 455 -4.92 -3.82 -8.12
CA VAL A 455 -3.59 -4.40 -8.35
C VAL A 455 -3.45 -4.95 -9.77
N GLU A 456 -4.44 -5.72 -10.23
CA GLU A 456 -4.46 -6.31 -11.58
C GLU A 456 -4.47 -5.22 -12.65
N GLN A 457 -5.35 -4.22 -12.52
CA GLN A 457 -5.42 -3.14 -13.49
C GLN A 457 -4.16 -2.27 -13.49
N VAL A 458 -3.60 -1.89 -12.32
CA VAL A 458 -2.35 -1.12 -12.27
C VAL A 458 -1.21 -1.87 -12.97
N ARG A 459 -1.11 -3.19 -12.80
CA ARG A 459 -0.09 -4.00 -13.48
C ARG A 459 -0.29 -4.01 -14.99
N GLN A 460 -1.52 -4.10 -15.46
CA GLN A 460 -1.88 -4.03 -16.87
C GLN A 460 -1.53 -2.65 -17.46
N ASP A 461 -2.03 -1.59 -16.84
CA ASP A 461 -1.88 -0.20 -17.30
C ASP A 461 -0.43 0.29 -17.30
N LEU A 462 0.37 -0.18 -16.34
CA LEU A 462 1.80 0.11 -16.28
C LEU A 462 2.65 -0.89 -17.08
N LYS A 463 2.05 -1.93 -17.68
CA LYS A 463 2.72 -3.04 -18.38
C LYS A 463 3.81 -3.71 -17.53
N ARG A 464 3.49 -3.94 -16.25
CA ARG A 464 4.39 -4.53 -15.25
C ARG A 464 3.71 -5.69 -14.52
N PRO A 465 3.56 -6.87 -15.16
CA PRO A 465 2.84 -8.02 -14.56
C PRO A 465 3.47 -8.56 -13.27
N LYS A 466 4.74 -8.23 -13.01
CA LYS A 466 5.48 -8.61 -11.79
C LYS A 466 5.63 -7.47 -10.79
N LEU A 467 4.91 -6.35 -10.95
CA LEU A 467 5.02 -5.22 -10.03
C LEU A 467 4.63 -5.67 -8.62
N LYS A 468 5.55 -5.45 -7.68
CA LYS A 468 5.37 -5.84 -6.29
C LYS A 468 4.38 -4.92 -5.59
N TRP A 469 3.48 -5.51 -4.81
CA TRP A 469 2.58 -4.81 -3.91
C TRP A 469 2.86 -5.22 -2.47
N ILE A 470 3.17 -4.25 -1.62
CA ILE A 470 3.35 -4.42 -0.18
C ILE A 470 2.11 -3.84 0.49
N VAL A 471 1.22 -4.71 0.94
CA VAL A 471 -0.07 -4.35 1.51
C VAL A 471 0.00 -4.59 3.01
N SER A 472 0.08 -3.51 3.79
CA SER A 472 -0.01 -3.61 5.24
C SER A 472 -1.45 -3.50 5.72
N GLN A 473 -1.76 -4.13 6.84
CA GLN A 473 -3.09 -4.08 7.45
C GLN A 473 -2.98 -4.04 8.97
N GLN A 474 -3.59 -3.03 9.60
CA GLN A 474 -3.73 -2.99 11.06
C GLN A 474 -4.89 -3.87 11.54
N ALA A 475 -4.99 -4.09 12.86
CA ALA A 475 -6.13 -4.79 13.42
C ALA A 475 -7.46 -4.10 13.01
N PRO A 476 -8.45 -4.84 12.48
CA PRO A 476 -9.78 -4.29 12.19
C PRO A 476 -10.45 -3.77 13.47
N THR A 477 -11.45 -2.90 13.31
CA THR A 477 -12.29 -2.46 14.43
C THR A 477 -12.99 -3.64 15.09
N ASP A 478 -12.87 -3.70 16.41
CA ASP A 478 -13.70 -4.53 17.29
C ASP A 478 -15.06 -3.85 17.50
N ASP A 479 -16.03 -4.28 16.70
CA ASP A 479 -17.43 -3.85 16.72
C ASP A 479 -18.32 -5.01 16.27
N LYS A 480 -19.34 -5.34 17.08
CA LYS A 480 -20.24 -6.48 16.85
C LYS A 480 -20.81 -6.51 15.42
N ARG A 481 -21.06 -5.36 14.78
CA ARG A 481 -21.63 -5.27 13.42
C ARG A 481 -20.73 -5.82 12.33
N VAL A 482 -19.43 -5.95 12.60
CA VAL A 482 -18.42 -6.29 11.59
C VAL A 482 -17.45 -7.39 12.06
N ASN A 483 -17.49 -7.80 13.33
CA ASN A 483 -16.63 -8.84 13.89
C ASN A 483 -16.80 -10.21 13.21
N GLU A 484 -17.97 -10.51 12.68
CA GLU A 484 -18.24 -11.76 11.93
C GLU A 484 -17.60 -11.77 10.53
N ILE A 485 -17.04 -10.64 10.07
CA ILE A 485 -16.42 -10.54 8.74
C ILE A 485 -14.92 -10.81 8.87
N GLU A 486 -14.50 -12.01 8.47
CA GLU A 486 -13.09 -12.40 8.44
C GLU A 486 -12.32 -11.70 7.31
N VAL A 487 -11.98 -10.42 7.49
CA VAL A 487 -11.30 -9.62 6.47
C VAL A 487 -9.80 -9.91 6.39
N MET A 488 -9.15 -10.20 7.53
CA MET A 488 -7.72 -10.51 7.59
C MET A 488 -7.39 -11.78 6.79
N SER A 489 -8.16 -12.87 7.00
CA SER A 489 -7.95 -14.15 6.30
C SER A 489 -8.17 -14.03 4.78
N LYS A 490 -9.05 -13.13 4.34
CA LYS A 490 -9.24 -12.82 2.92
C LYS A 490 -8.05 -12.10 2.29
N PHE A 491 -7.46 -11.11 2.97
CA PHE A 491 -6.22 -10.48 2.48
C PHE A 491 -5.04 -11.45 2.49
N GLU A 492 -4.96 -12.34 3.50
CA GLU A 492 -3.98 -13.41 3.53
C GLU A 492 -4.12 -14.37 2.35
N SER A 493 -5.36 -14.79 2.03
CA SER A 493 -5.67 -15.65 0.90
C SER A 493 -5.34 -14.96 -0.44
N LEU A 494 -5.67 -13.66 -0.56
CA LEU A 494 -5.33 -12.86 -1.73
C LEU A 494 -3.81 -12.81 -1.95
N ALA A 495 -3.04 -12.47 -0.92
CA ALA A 495 -1.58 -12.43 -1.01
C ALA A 495 -0.96 -13.82 -1.23
N ALA A 496 -1.53 -14.88 -0.68
CA ALA A 496 -1.10 -16.25 -0.94
C ALA A 496 -1.28 -16.66 -2.41
N SER A 497 -2.31 -16.13 -3.08
CA SER A 497 -2.60 -16.39 -4.50
C SER A 497 -1.78 -15.55 -5.48
N ASP A 498 -1.16 -14.44 -5.03
CA ASP A 498 -0.35 -13.54 -5.86
C ASP A 498 1.11 -13.50 -5.42
N TYR A 499 1.98 -14.09 -6.25
CA TYR A 499 3.40 -14.19 -5.98
C TYR A 499 4.13 -12.84 -5.82
N ASN A 500 3.56 -11.75 -6.36
CA ASN A 500 4.13 -10.41 -6.27
C ASN A 500 3.38 -9.54 -5.26
N MET A 501 2.49 -10.10 -4.44
CA MET A 501 1.87 -9.39 -3.31
C MET A 501 2.41 -9.91 -1.98
N VAL A 502 2.63 -8.98 -1.05
CA VAL A 502 3.02 -9.28 0.33
C VAL A 502 1.99 -8.65 1.25
N HIS A 503 1.32 -9.46 2.06
CA HIS A 503 0.46 -8.98 3.13
C HIS A 503 1.25 -8.87 4.44
N LEU A 504 1.27 -7.69 5.03
CA LEU A 504 1.93 -7.40 6.31
C LEU A 504 0.89 -7.12 7.37
N LYS A 505 0.83 -7.96 8.41
CA LYS A 505 -0.06 -7.72 9.55
C LYS A 505 0.62 -6.74 10.52
N ALA A 506 0.19 -5.49 10.52
CA ALA A 506 0.66 -4.44 11.42
C ALA A 506 -0.08 -4.53 12.77
N LEU A 507 0.07 -5.66 13.48
CA LEU A 507 -0.63 -5.93 14.73
C LEU A 507 0.13 -5.43 15.97
N ASN A 508 1.42 -5.12 15.83
CA ASN A 508 2.30 -4.66 16.89
C ASN A 508 2.54 -3.14 16.81
N LEU A 509 1.49 -2.38 16.50
CA LEU A 509 1.53 -0.93 16.58
C LEU A 509 1.55 -0.50 18.06
N PRO A 510 2.20 0.63 18.41
CA PRO A 510 2.05 1.25 19.72
C PRO A 510 0.58 1.46 20.08
N GLU A 511 0.26 1.54 21.37
CA GLU A 511 -1.11 1.78 21.80
C GLU A 511 -1.67 3.06 21.15
N GLN A 512 -2.91 2.98 20.68
CA GLN A 512 -3.57 4.07 19.95
C GLN A 512 -4.79 4.54 20.73
N GLU A 513 -4.87 5.84 21.01
CA GLU A 513 -6.01 6.43 21.72
C GLU A 513 -7.32 6.31 20.94
N LYS A 514 -7.23 6.31 19.60
CA LYS A 514 -8.39 6.28 18.69
C LYS A 514 -8.38 5.02 17.85
N LYS A 515 -9.56 4.43 17.66
CA LYS A 515 -9.74 3.28 16.76
C LYS A 515 -9.39 3.69 15.32
N LEU A 516 -8.60 2.85 14.65
CA LEU A 516 -8.27 2.93 13.22
C LEU A 516 -7.43 4.11 12.72
N VAL A 517 -7.15 5.11 13.54
CA VAL A 517 -6.32 6.25 13.15
C VAL A 517 -5.05 6.22 13.98
N LEU A 518 -3.91 6.26 13.29
CA LEU A 518 -2.61 6.22 13.92
C LEU A 518 -2.15 7.61 14.36
N ASP A 519 -1.66 7.70 15.59
CA ASP A 519 -0.88 8.83 16.09
C ASP A 519 0.54 8.82 15.52
N SER A 520 1.36 9.81 15.93
CA SER A 520 2.75 9.94 15.51
C SER A 520 3.57 8.66 15.71
N ALA A 521 3.43 7.97 16.85
CA ALA A 521 4.15 6.74 17.14
C ALA A 521 3.68 5.58 16.24
N GLY A 522 2.38 5.45 16.03
CA GLY A 522 1.77 4.49 15.12
C GLY A 522 2.21 4.68 13.68
N VAL A 523 2.22 5.92 13.17
CA VAL A 523 2.66 6.25 11.80
C VAL A 523 4.16 5.97 11.62
N ILE A 524 4.99 6.30 12.61
CA ILE A 524 6.42 5.95 12.59
C ILE A 524 6.57 4.43 12.48
N ARG A 525 5.89 3.66 13.35
CA ARG A 525 5.99 2.20 13.33
C ARG A 525 5.46 1.60 12.03
N LEU A 526 4.41 2.16 11.44
CA LEU A 526 3.88 1.74 10.15
C LEU A 526 4.95 1.83 9.05
N GLY A 527 5.68 2.95 8.97
CA GLY A 527 6.76 3.10 7.99
C GLY A 527 7.88 2.08 8.17
N GLU A 528 8.22 1.75 9.43
CA GLU A 528 9.20 0.69 9.73
C GLU A 528 8.70 -0.69 9.28
N ILE A 529 7.45 -1.04 9.59
CA ILE A 529 6.82 -2.30 9.17
C ILE A 529 6.84 -2.43 7.63
N LEU A 530 6.50 -1.37 6.91
CA LEU A 530 6.50 -1.35 5.45
C LEU A 530 7.92 -1.59 4.89
N ALA A 531 8.93 -0.93 5.45
CA ALA A 531 10.32 -1.09 5.03
C ALA A 531 10.84 -2.50 5.34
N GLU A 532 10.65 -2.99 6.57
CA GLU A 532 11.02 -4.34 6.99
C GLU A 532 10.36 -5.41 6.11
N GLY A 533 9.06 -5.25 5.84
CA GLY A 533 8.29 -6.17 5.01
C GLY A 533 8.80 -6.22 3.57
N TYR A 534 9.12 -5.07 2.98
CA TYR A 534 9.76 -5.02 1.67
C TYR A 534 11.13 -5.71 1.70
N LEU A 535 12.00 -5.38 2.65
CA LEU A 535 13.34 -5.96 2.78
C LEU A 535 13.29 -7.48 2.95
N LYS A 536 12.36 -8.00 3.76
CA LYS A 536 12.09 -9.44 3.89
C LYS A 536 11.59 -10.06 2.58
N SER A 537 10.76 -9.34 1.82
CA SER A 537 10.21 -9.84 0.56
C SER A 537 11.22 -9.93 -0.58
N VAL A 538 12.29 -9.13 -0.53
CA VAL A 538 13.37 -9.16 -1.52
C VAL A 538 14.51 -10.09 -1.08
N SER A 539 14.59 -10.41 0.23
CA SER A 539 15.57 -11.37 0.77
C SER A 539 15.05 -12.82 0.88
N ARG A 540 13.73 -13.05 0.96
CA ARG A 540 13.14 -14.40 1.01
C ARG A 540 13.40 -15.18 -0.29
N LYS A 541 14.08 -16.33 -0.18
CA LYS A 541 13.86 -17.47 -1.09
C LYS A 541 12.44 -18.01 -0.82
N LYS A 542 11.63 -18.19 -1.87
CA LYS A 542 10.21 -18.62 -1.86
C LYS A 542 9.88 -19.72 -0.84
N ALA A 543 8.90 -19.50 0.05
CA ALA A 543 8.25 -20.59 0.79
C ALA A 543 7.05 -21.15 -0.02
N PHE A 544 6.97 -22.47 -0.17
CA PHE A 544 5.91 -23.17 -0.91
C PHE A 544 4.65 -23.41 -0.04
N LEU A 545 3.46 -23.21 -0.61
CA LEU A 545 2.16 -23.46 0.05
C LEU A 545 1.85 -24.97 0.08
N VAL A 546 1.32 -25.47 1.21
CA VAL A 546 0.94 -26.88 1.38
C VAL A 546 -0.33 -27.17 0.58
N PRO A 547 -0.38 -28.23 -0.26
CA PRO A 547 -1.56 -28.55 -1.06
C PRO A 547 -2.82 -28.81 -0.21
N GLU A 548 -3.98 -28.42 -0.74
CA GLU A 548 -5.27 -28.66 -0.08
C GLU A 548 -5.51 -30.16 0.18
N GLY A 549 -6.15 -30.50 1.29
CA GLY A 549 -6.36 -31.89 1.70
C GLY A 549 -5.12 -32.61 2.25
N THR A 550 -3.97 -31.94 2.34
CA THR A 550 -2.72 -32.52 2.84
C THR A 550 -2.25 -31.86 4.16
N LYS A 551 -1.34 -32.54 4.85
CA LYS A 551 -0.57 -32.04 6.00
C LYS A 551 0.92 -32.21 5.71
N VAL A 552 1.76 -31.40 6.35
CA VAL A 552 3.21 -31.49 6.22
C VAL A 552 3.86 -31.65 7.59
N ILE A 553 4.80 -32.59 7.70
CA ILE A 553 5.69 -32.74 8.84
C ILE A 553 7.07 -32.26 8.38
N LYS A 554 7.53 -31.14 8.95
CA LYS A 554 8.74 -30.46 8.48
C LYS A 554 9.98 -30.85 9.26
N ASN A 555 11.14 -30.67 8.62
CA ASN A 555 12.47 -30.72 9.22
C ASN A 555 12.79 -32.06 9.92
N LEU A 556 12.39 -33.16 9.30
CA LEU A 556 12.72 -34.50 9.76
C LEU A 556 14.17 -34.80 9.40
N VAL A 557 15.02 -35.02 10.40
CA VAL A 557 16.42 -35.40 10.18
C VAL A 557 16.46 -36.84 9.68
N TYR A 558 16.96 -37.05 8.46
CA TYR A 558 17.09 -38.38 7.89
C TYR A 558 18.50 -38.95 7.94
N SER A 559 19.52 -38.08 8.03
CA SER A 559 20.92 -38.46 8.25
C SER A 559 21.72 -37.27 8.80
N GLU A 560 22.86 -37.54 9.45
CA GLU A 560 23.76 -36.50 9.99
C GLU A 560 25.23 -36.78 9.62
N PRO A 561 25.59 -36.82 8.32
CA PRO A 561 26.97 -37.05 7.91
C PRO A 561 27.90 -35.96 8.46
N LYS A 562 28.92 -36.38 9.24
CA LYS A 562 29.91 -35.49 9.87
C LYS A 562 29.27 -34.37 10.71
N GLY A 563 28.12 -34.64 11.35
CA GLY A 563 27.40 -33.68 12.19
C GLY A 563 26.62 -32.61 11.42
N SER A 564 26.49 -32.73 10.09
CA SER A 564 25.61 -31.86 9.28
C SER A 564 24.25 -32.54 9.05
N PRO A 565 23.16 -32.09 9.70
CA PRO A 565 21.86 -32.74 9.58
C PRO A 565 21.25 -32.52 8.20
N GLN A 566 20.95 -33.61 7.51
CA GLN A 566 20.17 -33.61 6.30
C GLN A 566 18.69 -33.82 6.62
N LEU A 567 17.87 -32.91 6.11
CA LEU A 567 16.46 -32.78 6.48
C LEU A 567 15.55 -33.17 5.32
N LEU A 568 14.36 -33.68 5.65
CA LEU A 568 13.24 -33.82 4.73
C LEU A 568 11.95 -33.22 5.30
N ASP A 569 11.04 -32.86 4.39
CA ASP A 569 9.66 -32.51 4.70
C ASP A 569 8.75 -33.58 4.12
N LEU A 570 7.89 -34.16 4.96
CA LEU A 570 6.98 -35.25 4.60
C LEU A 570 5.56 -34.71 4.43
N TYR A 571 5.06 -34.75 3.20
CA TYR A 571 3.70 -34.36 2.82
C TYR A 571 2.81 -35.58 2.77
N LEU A 572 1.69 -35.53 3.48
CA LEU A 572 0.76 -36.64 3.66
C LEU A 572 -0.68 -36.19 3.38
N PRO A 573 -1.55 -37.03 2.83
CA PRO A 573 -2.99 -36.84 2.91
C PRO A 573 -3.43 -36.63 4.36
N LYS A 574 -4.46 -35.80 4.61
CA LYS A 574 -5.02 -35.63 5.96
C LYS A 574 -5.67 -36.92 6.49
N GLN A 575 -6.27 -37.70 5.60
CA GLN A 575 -6.88 -39.00 5.90
C GLN A 575 -6.05 -40.09 5.23
N VAL A 576 -5.58 -41.05 6.02
CA VAL A 576 -4.77 -42.17 5.55
C VAL A 576 -5.53 -43.45 5.88
N ALA A 577 -5.99 -44.17 4.85
CA ALA A 577 -6.78 -45.40 5.01
C ALA A 577 -5.91 -46.67 5.03
N SER A 578 -4.74 -46.62 4.40
CA SER A 578 -3.76 -47.71 4.27
C SER A 578 -2.34 -47.13 4.19
N PRO A 579 -1.27 -47.94 4.36
CA PRO A 579 0.09 -47.51 4.08
C PRO A 579 0.21 -46.88 2.69
N LEU A 580 0.91 -45.75 2.60
CA LEU A 580 0.98 -44.93 1.38
C LEU A 580 2.27 -45.22 0.59
N PRO A 581 2.18 -45.46 -0.73
CA PRO A 581 3.36 -45.47 -1.58
C PRO A 581 4.07 -44.11 -1.50
N VAL A 582 5.40 -44.12 -1.50
CA VAL A 582 6.22 -42.93 -1.22
C VAL A 582 6.86 -42.42 -2.50
N ILE A 583 6.89 -41.10 -2.67
CA ILE A 583 7.62 -40.42 -3.74
C ILE A 583 8.67 -39.51 -3.09
N VAL A 584 9.94 -39.83 -3.33
CA VAL A 584 11.07 -39.01 -2.90
C VAL A 584 11.30 -37.92 -3.93
N TRP A 585 11.03 -36.67 -3.56
CA TRP A 585 11.29 -35.51 -4.39
C TRP A 585 12.70 -34.95 -4.16
N VAL A 586 13.48 -34.87 -5.24
CA VAL A 586 14.85 -34.33 -5.24
C VAL A 586 14.92 -33.06 -6.08
N HIS A 587 15.26 -31.94 -5.43
CA HIS A 587 15.27 -30.64 -6.09
C HIS A 587 16.43 -30.48 -7.08
N GLY A 588 16.21 -29.69 -8.13
CA GLY A 588 17.27 -29.21 -9.03
C GLY A 588 18.10 -28.08 -8.41
N GLY A 589 18.94 -27.45 -9.24
CA GLY A 589 19.79 -26.31 -8.83
C GLY A 589 21.29 -26.49 -9.12
N GLY A 590 21.65 -27.39 -10.04
CA GLY A 590 23.03 -27.62 -10.47
C GLY A 590 23.94 -28.11 -9.35
N TRP A 591 23.40 -28.90 -8.41
CA TRP A 591 24.04 -29.41 -7.19
C TRP A 591 24.59 -28.36 -6.21
N LYS A 592 24.58 -27.07 -6.60
CA LYS A 592 25.10 -25.93 -5.83
C LYS A 592 24.03 -25.10 -5.14
N ASN A 593 22.76 -25.33 -5.48
CA ASN A 593 21.62 -24.57 -4.98
C ASN A 593 20.39 -25.48 -4.84
N GLY A 594 19.41 -24.99 -4.08
CA GLY A 594 18.10 -25.62 -3.91
C GLY A 594 17.83 -25.99 -2.46
N SER A 595 16.63 -26.50 -2.19
CA SER A 595 16.18 -26.92 -0.85
C SER A 595 14.89 -27.73 -0.96
N LYS A 596 14.65 -28.60 0.03
CA LYS A 596 13.38 -29.29 0.29
C LYS A 596 12.16 -28.38 0.36
N GLU A 597 12.36 -27.08 0.60
CA GLU A 597 11.28 -26.09 0.69
C GLU A 597 10.59 -25.79 -0.65
N ASN A 598 11.09 -26.32 -1.76
CA ASN A 598 10.51 -26.14 -3.09
C ASN A 598 10.01 -27.46 -3.74
N PRO A 599 9.00 -28.14 -3.18
CA PRO A 599 8.46 -29.38 -3.73
C PRO A 599 7.37 -29.16 -4.78
N ARG A 600 7.39 -28.04 -5.49
CA ARG A 600 6.29 -27.59 -6.37
C ARG A 600 5.87 -28.57 -7.47
N HIS A 601 6.78 -29.45 -7.87
CA HIS A 601 6.56 -30.42 -8.93
C HIS A 601 6.00 -31.75 -8.41
N ALA A 602 6.12 -32.03 -7.11
CA ALA A 602 5.76 -33.33 -6.54
C ALA A 602 4.72 -33.26 -5.41
N ALA A 603 4.71 -32.20 -4.59
CA ALA A 603 3.86 -32.14 -3.38
C ALA A 603 2.37 -32.35 -3.66
N TRP A 604 1.87 -31.96 -4.84
CA TRP A 604 0.48 -32.17 -5.24
C TRP A 604 0.10 -33.65 -5.33
N LEU A 605 1.05 -34.57 -5.50
CA LEU A 605 0.82 -36.02 -5.47
C LEU A 605 0.36 -36.50 -4.08
N ALA A 606 0.64 -35.74 -3.02
CA ALA A 606 0.10 -36.04 -1.70
C ALA A 606 -1.43 -35.93 -1.66
N ALA A 607 -2.03 -35.03 -2.44
CA ALA A 607 -3.49 -34.96 -2.59
C ALA A 607 -4.06 -36.11 -3.47
N LYS A 608 -3.18 -36.90 -4.11
CA LYS A 608 -3.53 -38.03 -4.97
C LYS A 608 -3.33 -39.38 -4.30
N GLY A 609 -3.05 -39.41 -3.00
CA GLY A 609 -2.90 -40.65 -2.22
C GLY A 609 -1.48 -41.21 -2.18
N PHE A 610 -0.47 -40.39 -2.45
CA PHE A 610 0.93 -40.73 -2.20
C PHE A 610 1.43 -40.04 -0.92
N ALA A 611 2.48 -40.56 -0.30
CA ALA A 611 3.32 -39.78 0.60
C ALA A 611 4.43 -39.12 -0.24
N VAL A 612 4.70 -37.82 -0.03
CA VAL A 612 5.79 -37.13 -0.75
C VAL A 612 6.84 -36.67 0.24
N ALA A 613 8.05 -37.22 0.13
CA ALA A 613 9.21 -36.83 0.93
C ALA A 613 10.10 -35.88 0.12
N SER A 614 10.04 -34.59 0.43
CA SER A 614 10.92 -33.58 -0.18
C SER A 614 12.21 -33.49 0.62
N ILE A 615 13.36 -33.78 0.00
CA ILE A 615 14.63 -33.92 0.71
C ILE A 615 15.61 -32.79 0.39
N ASN A 616 16.44 -32.43 1.37
CA ASN A 616 17.73 -31.78 1.12
C ASN A 616 18.76 -32.84 0.77
N TYR A 617 19.84 -32.44 0.09
CA TYR A 617 21.10 -33.17 -0.02
C TYR A 617 22.23 -32.14 0.09
N ARG A 618 23.43 -32.57 0.53
CA ARG A 618 24.59 -31.68 0.66
C ARG A 618 24.92 -31.02 -0.67
N LEU A 619 24.93 -29.69 -0.70
CA LEU A 619 25.30 -28.94 -1.89
C LEU A 619 26.81 -29.00 -2.12
N THR A 620 27.28 -28.68 -3.33
CA THR A 620 28.71 -28.74 -3.67
C THR A 620 29.59 -27.76 -2.89
N SER A 621 29.00 -26.75 -2.24
CA SER A 621 29.69 -25.89 -1.26
C SER A 621 29.98 -26.59 0.07
N GLU A 622 29.30 -27.71 0.35
CA GLU A 622 29.43 -28.48 1.58
C GLU A 622 30.25 -29.76 1.35
N ALA A 623 30.01 -30.46 0.25
CA ALA A 623 30.71 -31.69 -0.09
C ALA A 623 30.71 -31.98 -1.59
N GLN A 624 31.80 -32.56 -2.10
CA GLN A 624 31.89 -33.06 -3.47
C GLN A 624 31.25 -34.46 -3.60
N TRP A 625 31.10 -34.92 -4.84
CA TRP A 625 30.63 -36.26 -5.17
C TRP A 625 31.45 -37.34 -4.41
N PRO A 626 30.82 -38.42 -3.88
CA PRO A 626 29.43 -38.87 -4.07
C PRO A 626 28.43 -38.41 -2.99
N ALA A 627 28.75 -37.37 -2.21
CA ALA A 627 27.92 -36.97 -1.06
C ALA A 627 26.43 -36.78 -1.39
N GLN A 628 26.12 -36.22 -2.55
CA GLN A 628 24.75 -35.93 -3.00
C GLN A 628 23.91 -37.21 -3.17
N ILE A 629 24.45 -38.23 -3.84
CA ILE A 629 23.72 -39.48 -4.07
C ILE A 629 23.65 -40.32 -2.78
N ASP A 630 24.67 -40.25 -1.93
CA ASP A 630 24.68 -40.93 -0.64
C ASP A 630 23.57 -40.41 0.27
N ASP A 631 23.34 -39.10 0.24
CA ASP A 631 22.26 -38.41 0.96
C ASP A 631 20.88 -38.84 0.43
N CYS A 632 20.69 -38.87 -0.90
CA CYS A 632 19.45 -39.36 -1.50
C CYS A 632 19.16 -40.82 -1.09
N ARG A 633 20.15 -41.71 -1.14
CA ARG A 633 20.02 -43.11 -0.71
C ARG A 633 19.74 -43.23 0.80
N ALA A 634 20.36 -42.38 1.61
CA ALA A 634 20.10 -42.32 3.05
C ALA A 634 18.65 -41.94 3.36
N SER A 635 18.05 -41.04 2.58
CA SER A 635 16.63 -40.70 2.75
C SER A 635 15.70 -41.89 2.48
N VAL A 636 15.99 -42.73 1.48
CA VAL A 636 15.19 -43.93 1.18
C VAL A 636 15.27 -44.92 2.33
N ARG A 637 16.49 -45.21 2.82
CA ARG A 637 16.69 -46.08 3.98
C ARG A 637 15.96 -45.55 5.21
N TRP A 638 15.99 -44.23 5.43
CA TRP A 638 15.28 -43.61 6.54
C TRP A 638 13.77 -43.75 6.40
N LEU A 639 13.21 -43.54 5.21
CA LEU A 639 11.78 -43.69 4.95
C LEU A 639 11.32 -45.13 5.20
N ARG A 640 12.08 -46.14 4.75
CA ARG A 640 11.80 -47.55 5.05
C ARG A 640 11.81 -47.84 6.55
N ARG A 641 12.85 -47.41 7.27
CA ARG A 641 12.97 -47.60 8.73
C ARG A 641 11.85 -46.91 9.51
N ASN A 642 11.29 -45.82 8.98
CA ASN A 642 10.25 -45.05 9.65
C ASN A 642 8.86 -45.28 9.05
N ALA A 643 8.69 -46.28 8.19
CA ALA A 643 7.47 -46.47 7.41
C ALA A 643 6.24 -46.66 8.31
N GLN A 644 6.33 -47.56 9.29
CA GLN A 644 5.26 -47.82 10.26
C GLN A 644 4.87 -46.54 11.03
N LYS A 645 5.84 -45.73 11.43
CA LYS A 645 5.62 -44.50 12.22
C LYS A 645 4.81 -43.46 11.45
N TYR A 646 5.02 -43.36 10.14
CA TYR A 646 4.39 -42.33 9.31
C TYR A 646 3.30 -42.88 8.38
N GLY A 647 2.94 -44.16 8.49
CA GLY A 647 1.93 -44.79 7.65
C GLY A 647 2.37 -44.91 6.18
N LEU A 648 3.63 -45.23 5.94
CA LEU A 648 4.22 -45.38 4.61
C LEU A 648 4.30 -46.86 4.22
N ASP A 649 4.23 -47.12 2.93
CA ASP A 649 4.58 -48.39 2.33
C ASP A 649 6.11 -48.43 2.08
N ALA A 650 6.80 -49.33 2.78
CA ALA A 650 8.26 -49.45 2.70
C ALA A 650 8.74 -50.13 1.40
N ASP A 651 7.86 -50.87 0.73
CA ASP A 651 8.19 -51.69 -0.44
C ASP A 651 7.92 -50.93 -1.75
N HIS A 652 7.10 -49.88 -1.71
CA HIS A 652 6.74 -49.07 -2.88
C HIS A 652 7.22 -47.62 -2.76
N ILE A 653 8.50 -47.39 -3.07
CA ILE A 653 9.14 -46.07 -3.04
C ILE A 653 9.64 -45.68 -4.44
N GLY A 654 9.07 -44.62 -5.01
CA GLY A 654 9.56 -43.99 -6.24
C GLY A 654 10.43 -42.76 -5.98
N ALA A 655 11.23 -42.38 -6.97
CA ALA A 655 12.05 -41.17 -6.96
C ALA A 655 11.62 -40.21 -8.08
N PHE A 656 11.56 -38.92 -7.79
CA PHE A 656 11.19 -37.88 -8.73
C PHE A 656 12.11 -36.67 -8.58
N GLY A 657 12.74 -36.21 -9.65
CA GLY A 657 13.64 -35.06 -9.60
C GLY A 657 13.60 -34.22 -10.86
N SER A 658 14.19 -33.02 -10.77
CA SER A 658 14.35 -32.12 -11.92
C SER A 658 15.77 -31.61 -12.07
N SER A 659 16.29 -31.46 -13.29
CA SER A 659 17.64 -30.96 -13.56
C SER A 659 18.70 -31.76 -12.77
N ALA A 660 19.55 -31.12 -11.96
CA ALA A 660 20.46 -31.82 -11.05
C ALA A 660 19.79 -32.85 -10.12
N GLY A 661 18.53 -32.63 -9.73
CA GLY A 661 17.76 -33.64 -9.00
C GLY A 661 17.28 -34.78 -9.90
N GLY A 662 16.99 -34.49 -11.17
CA GLY A 662 16.70 -35.48 -12.22
C GLY A 662 17.86 -36.45 -12.42
N HIS A 663 19.08 -35.89 -12.51
CA HIS A 663 20.33 -36.65 -12.48
C HIS A 663 20.46 -37.57 -11.27
N LEU A 664 20.23 -37.05 -10.07
CA LEU A 664 20.34 -37.84 -8.84
C LEU A 664 19.31 -38.97 -8.78
N VAL A 665 18.04 -38.72 -9.17
CA VAL A 665 17.03 -39.79 -9.18
C VAL A 665 17.26 -40.81 -10.29
N ALA A 666 17.83 -40.42 -11.43
CA ALA A 666 18.25 -41.36 -12.46
C ALA A 666 19.36 -42.29 -11.94
N LEU A 667 20.31 -41.76 -11.18
CA LEU A 667 21.34 -42.57 -10.50
C LEU A 667 20.78 -43.42 -9.35
N MET A 668 19.71 -43.01 -8.67
CA MET A 668 19.02 -43.88 -7.71
C MET A 668 18.38 -45.10 -8.39
N GLY A 669 17.99 -44.99 -9.66
CA GLY A 669 17.39 -46.09 -10.42
C GLY A 669 18.39 -46.99 -11.17
N THR A 670 19.58 -46.48 -11.51
CA THR A 670 20.57 -47.17 -12.38
C THR A 670 21.84 -47.60 -11.67
N ARG A 671 22.31 -46.86 -10.65
CA ARG A 671 23.61 -47.13 -10.04
C ARG A 671 23.51 -48.34 -9.09
N PRO A 672 24.45 -49.32 -9.15
CA PRO A 672 24.46 -50.49 -8.27
C PRO A 672 24.25 -50.14 -6.79
N TYR A 673 23.41 -50.93 -6.13
CA TYR A 673 23.04 -50.74 -4.74
C TYR A 673 24.12 -51.33 -3.83
N ALA A 674 24.74 -50.50 -2.99
CA ALA A 674 25.58 -51.01 -1.91
C ALA A 674 24.72 -51.63 -0.78
N ASP A 675 23.43 -51.27 -0.73
CA ASP A 675 22.43 -51.72 0.24
C ASP A 675 21.06 -51.71 -0.45
N GLU A 676 20.44 -52.90 -0.57
CA GLU A 676 19.10 -53.09 -1.13
C GLU A 676 18.04 -52.20 -0.45
N ALA A 677 18.25 -51.84 0.82
CA ALA A 677 17.37 -50.92 1.54
C ALA A 677 17.37 -49.49 0.98
N SER A 678 18.21 -49.16 -0.02
CA SER A 678 18.19 -47.89 -0.75
C SER A 678 17.56 -47.95 -2.16
N ARG A 679 17.13 -49.14 -2.62
CA ARG A 679 16.53 -49.34 -3.93
C ARG A 679 15.19 -48.60 -4.09
N VAL A 680 14.90 -48.06 -5.27
CA VAL A 680 13.61 -47.45 -5.61
C VAL A 680 12.90 -48.27 -6.69
N GLN A 681 11.57 -48.22 -6.71
CA GLN A 681 10.72 -49.02 -7.59
C GLN A 681 10.28 -48.28 -8.86
N ALA A 682 10.51 -46.97 -8.93
CA ALA A 682 10.16 -46.15 -10.09
C ALA A 682 10.98 -44.85 -10.11
N VAL A 683 11.35 -44.37 -11.30
CA VAL A 683 12.04 -43.09 -11.47
C VAL A 683 11.30 -42.17 -12.44
N CYS A 684 11.02 -40.95 -12.00
CA CYS A 684 10.59 -39.86 -12.85
C CYS A 684 11.73 -38.83 -12.97
N ASP A 685 12.38 -38.77 -14.13
CA ASP A 685 13.46 -37.83 -14.44
C ASP A 685 12.92 -36.67 -15.28
N TRP A 686 12.95 -35.46 -14.73
CA TRP A 686 12.70 -34.25 -15.50
C TRP A 686 14.00 -33.57 -15.90
N PHE A 687 14.33 -33.66 -17.19
CA PHE A 687 15.43 -32.96 -17.84
C PHE A 687 16.77 -33.02 -17.07
N GLY A 688 17.05 -34.17 -16.47
CA GLY A 688 18.31 -34.44 -15.80
C GLY A 688 19.46 -34.67 -16.78
N PRO A 689 20.68 -34.19 -16.47
CA PRO A 689 21.86 -34.65 -17.18
C PRO A 689 22.12 -36.13 -16.86
N SER A 690 22.24 -36.96 -17.88
CA SER A 690 22.40 -38.42 -17.74
C SER A 690 23.85 -38.87 -17.95
N GLU A 691 24.68 -38.06 -18.62
CA GLU A 691 26.06 -38.35 -18.99
C GLU A 691 26.93 -37.09 -18.82
N LEU A 692 27.77 -37.05 -17.79
CA LEU A 692 28.60 -35.87 -17.50
C LEU A 692 29.78 -35.69 -18.45
N LEU A 693 30.30 -36.78 -19.04
CA LEU A 693 31.51 -36.78 -19.87
C LEU A 693 31.38 -35.87 -21.08
N THR A 694 30.24 -35.91 -21.78
CA THR A 694 30.07 -35.19 -23.06
C THR A 694 29.07 -34.03 -22.97
N MET A 695 28.48 -33.80 -21.79
CA MET A 695 27.48 -32.76 -21.58
C MET A 695 28.12 -31.36 -21.48
N PRO A 696 27.71 -30.38 -22.29
CA PRO A 696 28.00 -28.97 -22.02
C PRO A 696 27.38 -28.54 -20.67
N PRO A 697 28.08 -27.84 -19.77
CA PRO A 697 29.34 -27.13 -19.99
C PRO A 697 30.64 -27.88 -19.65
N ASN A 698 30.62 -29.20 -19.47
CA ASN A 698 31.79 -29.98 -19.03
C ASN A 698 32.86 -30.20 -20.11
N MET A 699 32.59 -29.80 -21.36
CA MET A 699 33.49 -29.93 -22.49
C MET A 699 33.91 -28.57 -23.07
N VAL A 700 35.17 -28.49 -23.51
CA VAL A 700 35.69 -27.39 -24.34
C VAL A 700 34.99 -27.45 -25.69
N ALA A 701 34.31 -26.37 -26.06
CA ALA A 701 33.56 -26.24 -27.31
C ALA A 701 33.66 -24.78 -27.80
N LYS A 702 33.19 -24.50 -29.02
CA LYS A 702 33.24 -23.16 -29.61
C LYS A 702 32.58 -22.13 -28.68
N GLY A 703 33.39 -21.21 -28.13
CA GLY A 703 32.95 -20.19 -27.17
C GLY A 703 33.14 -20.53 -25.68
N ARG A 704 33.80 -21.65 -25.32
CA ARG A 704 34.10 -22.00 -23.93
C ARG A 704 35.58 -22.32 -23.71
N THR A 705 36.23 -21.65 -22.75
CA THR A 705 37.64 -21.83 -22.40
C THR A 705 37.84 -22.96 -21.38
N GLU A 706 39.06 -23.49 -21.26
CA GLU A 706 39.42 -24.48 -20.22
C GLU A 706 39.13 -23.96 -18.80
N GLU A 707 39.39 -22.67 -18.55
CA GLU A 707 39.08 -22.03 -17.28
C GLU A 707 37.57 -22.02 -16.97
N GLN A 708 36.73 -21.82 -17.99
CA GLN A 708 35.27 -21.88 -17.84
C GLN A 708 34.78 -23.30 -17.60
N VAL A 709 35.45 -24.32 -18.16
CA VAL A 709 35.15 -25.74 -17.90
C VAL A 709 35.56 -26.13 -16.48
N ALA A 710 36.71 -25.66 -15.99
CA ALA A 710 37.16 -25.91 -14.61
C ALA A 710 36.20 -25.33 -13.56
N LYS A 711 35.42 -24.30 -13.94
CA LYS A 711 34.39 -23.67 -13.11
C LYS A 711 32.97 -24.21 -13.39
N SER A 712 32.84 -25.26 -14.21
CA SER A 712 31.53 -25.84 -14.53
C SER A 712 30.89 -26.49 -13.31
N ASN A 713 29.55 -26.59 -13.28
CA ASN A 713 28.88 -27.27 -12.16
C ASN A 713 29.30 -28.74 -12.06
N GLY A 714 29.57 -29.41 -13.19
CA GLY A 714 30.06 -30.79 -13.20
C GLY A 714 31.49 -30.91 -12.64
N ALA A 715 32.38 -29.98 -12.99
CA ALA A 715 33.74 -29.96 -12.43
C ALA A 715 33.73 -29.69 -10.93
N ILE A 716 32.89 -28.77 -10.45
CA ILE A 716 32.72 -28.48 -9.03
C ILE A 716 32.13 -29.69 -8.29
N LEU A 717 31.16 -30.40 -8.91
CA LEU A 717 30.58 -31.62 -8.34
C LEU A 717 31.64 -32.71 -8.15
N LEU A 718 32.46 -32.96 -9.17
CA LEU A 718 33.48 -34.02 -9.15
C LEU A 718 34.78 -33.61 -8.44
N GLY A 719 34.98 -32.32 -8.17
CA GLY A 719 36.22 -31.76 -7.64
C GLY A 719 37.36 -31.65 -8.66
N ALA A 720 37.13 -32.05 -9.91
CA ALA A 720 38.06 -31.98 -11.03
C ALA A 720 37.28 -31.97 -12.35
N THR A 721 37.93 -31.59 -13.46
CA THR A 721 37.25 -31.61 -14.76
C THR A 721 36.94 -33.04 -15.20
N VAL A 722 35.88 -33.25 -15.98
CA VAL A 722 35.50 -34.60 -16.46
C VAL A 722 36.59 -35.25 -17.32
N LYS A 723 37.48 -34.45 -17.92
CA LYS A 723 38.66 -34.90 -18.66
C LYS A 723 39.72 -35.49 -17.73
N ASP A 724 39.91 -34.90 -16.56
CA ASP A 724 40.93 -35.33 -15.59
C ASP A 724 40.48 -36.53 -14.76
N VAL A 725 39.16 -36.66 -14.53
CA VAL A 725 38.56 -37.76 -13.74
C VAL A 725 37.49 -38.55 -14.52
N PRO A 726 37.81 -39.13 -15.69
CA PRO A 726 36.81 -39.75 -16.55
C PRO A 726 36.10 -40.94 -15.93
N LYS A 727 36.78 -41.72 -15.08
CA LYS A 727 36.16 -42.84 -14.33
C LYS A 727 35.11 -42.31 -13.34
N LEU A 728 35.44 -41.29 -12.56
CA LEU A 728 34.52 -40.68 -11.60
C LEU A 728 33.33 -40.01 -12.30
N ALA A 729 33.56 -39.40 -13.46
CA ALA A 729 32.50 -38.82 -14.28
C ALA A 729 31.49 -39.88 -14.76
N LYS A 730 31.96 -41.09 -15.15
CA LYS A 730 31.09 -42.23 -15.48
C LYS A 730 30.33 -42.76 -14.27
N GLU A 731 31.01 -42.89 -13.12
CA GLU A 731 30.35 -43.29 -11.88
C GLU A 731 29.24 -42.31 -11.47
N ALA A 732 29.37 -41.04 -11.84
CA ALA A 732 28.39 -39.98 -11.64
C ALA A 732 27.44 -39.80 -12.84
N SER A 733 27.34 -40.74 -13.77
CA SER A 733 26.49 -40.66 -14.95
C SER A 733 25.51 -41.83 -15.01
N ALA A 734 24.22 -41.57 -14.92
CA ALA A 734 23.20 -42.62 -14.99
C ALA A 734 23.32 -43.47 -16.26
N LEU A 735 23.67 -42.85 -17.39
CA LEU A 735 23.84 -43.52 -18.68
C LEU A 735 24.90 -44.64 -18.63
N ASP A 736 26.01 -44.42 -17.92
CA ASP A 736 27.10 -45.39 -17.80
C ASP A 736 26.81 -46.51 -16.77
N ASN A 737 25.71 -46.43 -16.04
CA ASN A 737 25.34 -47.38 -14.99
C ASN A 737 24.12 -48.24 -15.33
N VAL A 738 23.49 -48.05 -16.50
CA VAL A 738 22.27 -48.78 -16.86
C VAL A 738 22.47 -50.31 -16.83
N SER A 739 21.54 -51.01 -16.21
CA SER A 739 21.52 -52.47 -16.09
C SER A 739 20.10 -53.04 -16.22
N ALA A 740 19.97 -54.34 -16.48
CA ALA A 740 18.66 -55.00 -16.61
C ALA A 740 17.86 -55.09 -15.30
N ASP A 741 18.48 -54.80 -14.15
CA ASP A 741 17.81 -54.78 -12.83
C ASP A 741 17.35 -53.36 -12.40
N ASP A 742 17.43 -52.39 -13.31
CA ASP A 742 17.04 -51.02 -13.01
C ASP A 742 15.52 -50.84 -12.89
N ALA A 743 15.10 -49.83 -12.12
CA ALA A 743 13.69 -49.49 -11.97
C ALA A 743 13.08 -48.96 -13.28
N PRO A 744 11.77 -49.08 -13.52
CA PRO A 744 11.08 -48.41 -14.63
C PRO A 744 11.26 -46.87 -14.60
N PHE A 745 11.35 -46.25 -15.78
CA PHE A 745 11.55 -44.81 -15.94
C PHE A 745 10.39 -44.10 -16.66
N LEU A 746 10.07 -42.90 -16.18
CA LEU A 746 9.43 -41.84 -16.96
C LEU A 746 10.41 -40.68 -17.10
N ILE A 747 10.76 -40.33 -18.33
CA ILE A 747 11.67 -39.24 -18.65
C ILE A 747 10.88 -38.14 -19.35
N MET A 748 10.95 -36.90 -18.83
CA MET A 748 10.30 -35.74 -19.44
C MET A 748 11.30 -34.61 -19.70
N HIS A 749 11.28 -34.03 -20.90
CA HIS A 749 12.25 -33.00 -21.29
C HIS A 749 11.60 -31.92 -22.16
N GLY A 750 11.98 -30.66 -21.97
CA GLY A 750 11.50 -29.56 -22.78
C GLY A 750 12.12 -29.56 -24.17
N SER A 751 11.33 -29.26 -25.23
CA SER A 751 11.89 -29.21 -26.59
C SER A 751 12.85 -28.04 -26.84
N GLU A 752 12.83 -27.02 -25.98
CA GLU A 752 13.62 -25.79 -26.09
C GLU A 752 14.58 -25.61 -24.89
N ASP A 753 14.95 -26.71 -24.24
CA ASP A 753 15.88 -26.69 -23.10
C ASP A 753 17.28 -26.22 -23.54
N SER A 754 17.66 -25.01 -23.12
CA SER A 754 18.98 -24.42 -23.36
C SER A 754 19.98 -24.69 -22.23
N GLY A 755 19.55 -25.32 -21.14
CA GLY A 755 20.38 -25.65 -19.99
C GLY A 755 20.95 -27.05 -20.07
N VAL A 756 20.10 -28.05 -20.29
CA VAL A 756 20.47 -29.45 -20.49
C VAL A 756 20.03 -29.86 -21.90
N PRO A 757 20.94 -30.33 -22.77
CA PRO A 757 20.52 -30.79 -24.09
C PRO A 757 19.57 -31.98 -24.00
N ILE A 758 18.48 -31.96 -24.78
CA ILE A 758 17.47 -33.03 -24.83
C ILE A 758 18.06 -34.42 -25.15
N ASP A 759 19.20 -34.45 -25.84
CA ASP A 759 19.93 -35.68 -26.17
C ASP A 759 20.36 -36.46 -24.92
N GLN A 760 20.54 -35.80 -23.77
CA GLN A 760 20.79 -36.48 -22.49
C GLN A 760 19.63 -37.44 -22.16
N SER A 761 18.39 -36.98 -22.27
CA SER A 761 17.22 -37.82 -22.05
C SER A 761 17.02 -38.86 -23.14
N ARG A 762 17.30 -38.53 -24.41
CA ARG A 762 17.19 -39.50 -25.53
C ARG A 762 18.16 -40.67 -25.36
N LYS A 763 19.42 -40.39 -25.03
CA LYS A 763 20.45 -41.41 -24.81
C LYS A 763 20.10 -42.32 -23.64
N LEU A 764 19.68 -41.75 -22.51
CA LEU A 764 19.28 -42.53 -21.34
C LEU A 764 18.09 -43.43 -21.64
N HIS A 765 17.05 -42.89 -22.28
CA HIS A 765 15.88 -43.65 -22.71
C HIS A 765 16.26 -44.84 -23.61
N ALA A 766 17.11 -44.61 -24.62
CA ALA A 766 17.57 -45.66 -25.53
C ALA A 766 18.41 -46.73 -24.81
N ALA A 767 19.28 -46.34 -23.88
CA ALA A 767 20.08 -47.28 -23.10
C ALA A 767 19.21 -48.16 -22.19
N LEU A 768 18.22 -47.57 -21.51
CA LEU A 768 17.27 -48.31 -20.67
C LEU A 768 16.50 -49.35 -21.49
N LEU A 769 15.95 -48.95 -22.65
CA LEU A 769 15.26 -49.90 -23.54
C LEU A 769 16.20 -50.98 -24.06
N GLY A 770 17.45 -50.65 -24.37
CA GLY A 770 18.45 -51.62 -24.83
C GLY A 770 18.89 -52.62 -23.75
N ALA A 771 18.65 -52.32 -22.47
CA ALA A 771 18.86 -53.21 -21.33
C ALA A 771 17.56 -53.90 -20.86
N ASP A 772 16.49 -53.85 -21.67
CA ASP A 772 15.17 -54.40 -21.37
C ASP A 772 14.47 -53.77 -20.14
N VAL A 773 14.84 -52.54 -19.78
CA VAL A 773 14.21 -51.77 -18.69
C VAL A 773 13.05 -50.93 -19.24
N PRO A 774 11.82 -51.02 -18.67
CA PRO A 774 10.70 -50.20 -19.11
C PRO A 774 10.99 -48.70 -18.99
N SER A 775 10.87 -47.96 -20.09
CA SER A 775 11.13 -46.52 -20.13
C SER A 775 10.10 -45.81 -21.00
N GLU A 776 9.54 -44.69 -20.51
CA GLU A 776 8.70 -43.78 -21.26
C GLU A 776 9.43 -42.44 -21.46
N PHE A 777 9.45 -41.91 -22.68
CA PHE A 777 10.04 -40.59 -22.95
C PHE A 777 8.99 -39.62 -23.51
N HIS A 778 8.85 -38.48 -22.85
CA HIS A 778 7.89 -37.44 -23.21
C HIS A 778 8.57 -36.08 -23.41
N ILE A 779 8.37 -35.52 -24.61
CA ILE A 779 8.84 -34.18 -24.93
C ILE A 779 7.74 -33.18 -24.61
N VAL A 780 8.01 -32.25 -23.70
CA VAL A 780 7.12 -31.12 -23.41
C VAL A 780 7.41 -30.04 -24.45
N LYS A 781 6.53 -29.95 -25.46
CA LYS A 781 6.67 -29.00 -26.58
C LYS A 781 6.73 -27.57 -26.06
N GLU A 782 7.59 -26.76 -26.68
CA GLU A 782 7.82 -25.33 -26.39
C GLU A 782 8.35 -25.03 -24.97
N ALA A 783 8.61 -26.07 -24.17
CA ALA A 783 9.15 -25.89 -22.84
C ALA A 783 10.68 -25.78 -22.88
N GLY A 784 11.22 -24.82 -22.13
CA GLY A 784 12.65 -24.72 -21.84
C GLY A 784 13.07 -25.60 -20.67
N HIS A 785 14.08 -25.15 -19.90
CA HIS A 785 14.59 -25.84 -18.71
C HIS A 785 13.62 -25.74 -17.51
N GLY A 786 12.49 -26.43 -17.61
CA GLY A 786 11.34 -26.35 -16.69
C GLY A 786 10.31 -25.29 -17.11
N GLY A 787 9.56 -24.76 -16.13
CA GLY A 787 8.58 -23.68 -16.36
C GLY A 787 7.11 -24.12 -16.22
N PRO A 788 6.15 -23.23 -16.53
CA PRO A 788 4.71 -23.49 -16.34
C PRO A 788 4.17 -24.67 -17.16
N LEU A 789 4.75 -24.94 -18.33
CA LEU A 789 4.34 -26.03 -19.21
C LEU A 789 4.50 -27.42 -18.56
N PHE A 790 5.46 -27.57 -17.64
CA PHE A 790 5.62 -28.78 -16.83
C PHE A 790 4.59 -28.90 -15.70
N ALA A 791 3.81 -27.86 -15.41
CA ALA A 791 2.79 -27.86 -14.37
C ALA A 791 1.36 -28.01 -14.94
N THR A 792 1.21 -28.25 -16.24
CA THR A 792 -0.09 -28.43 -16.88
C THR A 792 -0.79 -29.69 -16.36
N PRO A 793 -2.14 -29.72 -16.38
CA PRO A 793 -2.89 -30.91 -16.00
C PRO A 793 -2.48 -32.17 -16.78
N GLU A 794 -2.16 -32.03 -18.07
CA GLU A 794 -1.72 -33.14 -18.92
C GLU A 794 -0.38 -33.74 -18.46
N VAL A 795 0.63 -32.90 -18.24
CA VAL A 795 1.94 -33.35 -17.75
C VAL A 795 1.81 -33.98 -16.37
N ARG A 796 1.02 -33.39 -15.48
CA ARG A 796 0.75 -33.96 -14.16
C ARG A 796 0.03 -35.30 -14.25
N ALA A 797 -0.95 -35.44 -15.14
CA ALA A 797 -1.67 -36.69 -15.33
C ALA A 797 -0.75 -37.84 -15.77
N LYS A 798 0.23 -37.55 -16.64
CA LYS A 798 1.26 -38.54 -17.04
C LYS A 798 2.13 -38.99 -15.87
N VAL A 799 2.60 -38.04 -15.06
CA VAL A 799 3.38 -38.36 -13.84
C VAL A 799 2.57 -39.17 -12.83
N GLU A 800 1.31 -38.77 -12.58
CA GLU A 800 0.41 -39.52 -11.69
C GLU A 800 0.18 -40.95 -12.22
N ALA A 801 -0.16 -41.09 -13.50
CA ALA A 801 -0.42 -42.39 -14.12
C ALA A 801 0.79 -43.33 -14.04
N PHE A 802 1.99 -42.81 -14.29
CA PHE A 802 3.24 -43.56 -14.15
C PHE A 802 3.41 -44.09 -12.72
N PHE A 803 3.40 -43.22 -11.71
CA PHE A 803 3.60 -43.65 -10.32
C PHE A 803 2.49 -44.56 -9.81
N ARG A 804 1.23 -44.36 -10.23
CA ARG A 804 0.14 -45.28 -9.90
C ARG A 804 0.43 -46.66 -10.43
N ARG A 805 0.77 -46.78 -11.72
CA ARG A 805 1.02 -48.08 -12.36
C ARG A 805 2.22 -48.83 -11.76
N THR A 806 3.24 -48.10 -11.29
CA THR A 806 4.47 -48.72 -10.77
C THR A 806 4.44 -48.97 -9.26
N LEU A 807 3.70 -48.16 -8.49
CA LEU A 807 3.75 -48.20 -7.02
C LEU A 807 2.43 -48.63 -6.37
N ILE A 808 1.31 -48.64 -7.11
CA ILE A 808 0.01 -49.08 -6.61
C ILE A 808 -0.37 -50.33 -7.39
N LYS A 809 -0.37 -51.47 -6.71
CA LYS A 809 -0.85 -52.74 -7.26
C LYS A 809 -2.30 -52.99 -6.89
#